data_AF-A0A9W8X1V1-F1
#
_entry.id   AF-A0A9W8X1V1-F1
#
_cell.length_a   1.000
_cell.length_b   1.000
_cell.length_c   1.000
_cell.angle_alpha   90.00
_cell.angle_beta   90.00
_cell.angle_gamma   90.00
#
_symmetry.space_group_name_H-M   'P 1'
#
loop_
_entity.id
_entity.type
_entity.pdbx_description
1 polymer ?
#
loop_
_entity_poly.entity_id
_entity_poly.type
_entity_poly.pdbx_seq_one_letter_code
_entity_poly.pdbx_strand_id
1 'polypeptide(L)'
;MDATAANGANAAHNQEASPNGTSKLSHHSPGDDEHEVWSAGEDESGEDGGRSTSGSKRKREKLSVSCETCKQRKVKCDRGHPACGWCLKNHSTCVYLPRKKPGLRAGYGRELEARLDKLESLIAQQQSQINHLSQQQIAASGPSPQEVATFRSPPVIQTPHIPRPETALFIQKPQSTFPSQNAIQNGFGNTLDARSASVAGNGYGGQAEDVQSRLGGMQRDGYTSFGATDQFAPSMPRSLGQDDADFPPYDLLYGLVDLFFKHIYPWCPILHRQSTLNSLFGDSSLDEADRIILHSVVATTVKFSTDQRLTPDKRARYHKNSKEKVLLYGIENSSVKSLQALVILALDVVGCSNGPPGWNLLALITRSVVQLGLSMETYSPMVAPQYASIYTLRANVLPVPKDWIEEESRRRLFWMIYVLDRYATVATAFEFALDENEIDRRLPCRDDLYARNVPIETRWFHTKTRTDYSMNRPENLGSFSYYVEILGILTRIHKFLKKPVDITSLSDVEKWQSEYRELDNAIEQWKYNLPVEYGNSARVFSKPGGNQALNSGLVMLHAAFHTTVIRLHSSAAYPTHRSPIFTPSFSASQRCLSAVENITALCASVRDNGLLTKLGPPFAFSCWVAARVLLVHGSTIDHRVDTSINILVSTLQDLGQYWEVAARYGNLLSRVLSEYQESQQSAGMGGERVTPSTVKILADMRRCAFDLDFLIARQPKFDGNAGLPSVTPARTPAPNELEYLDVFDFFNMPRLPVSMDTMTTYPSNADGNMQMPEGGYGNESNITNYMVDASSDWFIKGLNPTTNLTINLSINMSTQDPQHIAILGAGIIGLTSALVLAHAHPSASITITATHFPGDRSIDYTSPWAGANWSSMANDNGPLENYDRITFQRFGELMDGRSVHGCRVVRSGEGNEAGLGRQQMWAVLDAPIEQTNLLTPQTGRIWYDELVGGLRYLDEEELPEGAVFGLEFPSTFRINTQVYLQWLQSQALSKGIKLERRSVSSISELLSSHPTTSLVLNATGLGALKLDDVRDTNMYPTRGQTVLVAEPKTPMKRMYEFDRTYYRSPKRIDPTTTYVFPRTLGGGVILGGSRQDNDWSAEWDSELEAQILSRACALAPELGRPADLQIIARNIGLRPSRKGGPRIEIEKEKKWNVPVVHAYGHSGAGYQASWGTAERVLELVQKALSPSARL
;
A
#
# COMPACT_ATOMS: atom_id res chain seq x y z
N MET A 1 -20.52 -74.54 -44.15
CA MET A 1 -21.77 -74.11 -44.83
C MET A 1 -21.82 -72.58 -44.96
N ASP A 2 -21.14 -71.90 -45.89
CA ASP A 2 -19.91 -72.21 -46.67
C ASP A 2 -19.34 -70.92 -47.33
N ALA A 3 -18.00 -70.86 -47.48
CA ALA A 3 -17.16 -70.16 -48.49
C ALA A 3 -17.40 -68.66 -48.89
N THR A 4 -16.39 -67.78 -49.08
CA THR A 4 -14.91 -67.81 -48.91
C THR A 4 -14.27 -66.39 -49.04
N ALA A 5 -13.28 -66.05 -48.17
CA ALA A 5 -12.02 -65.24 -48.40
C ALA A 5 -12.02 -63.79 -48.99
N ALA A 6 -11.05 -62.87 -48.75
CA ALA A 6 -10.04 -62.64 -47.69
C ALA A 6 -9.24 -61.28 -47.86
N ASN A 7 -8.64 -60.75 -46.78
CA ASN A 7 -7.45 -59.84 -46.63
C ASN A 7 -7.31 -58.42 -47.29
N GLY A 8 -6.64 -57.46 -46.59
CA GLY A 8 -5.65 -56.54 -47.25
C GLY A 8 -5.46 -55.04 -46.86
N ALA A 9 -4.68 -54.75 -45.79
CA ALA A 9 -3.91 -53.54 -45.35
C ALA A 9 -3.68 -52.20 -46.17
N ASN A 10 -3.35 -51.12 -45.40
CA ASN A 10 -2.28 -50.08 -45.58
C ASN A 10 -2.44 -48.66 -46.24
N ALA A 11 -1.84 -47.66 -45.54
CA ALA A 11 -0.97 -46.51 -45.93
C ALA A 11 -1.36 -45.29 -46.86
N ALA A 12 -0.95 -44.08 -46.40
CA ALA A 12 -0.28 -42.93 -47.09
C ALA A 12 -0.99 -41.76 -47.88
N HIS A 13 -0.65 -40.52 -47.43
CA HIS A 13 -0.25 -39.23 -48.09
C HIS A 13 -1.10 -38.28 -49.02
N ASN A 14 -1.14 -37.01 -48.57
CA ASN A 14 -0.88 -35.68 -49.20
C ASN A 14 -1.81 -34.92 -50.22
N GLN A 15 -2.16 -33.70 -49.76
CA GLN A 15 -2.18 -32.36 -50.43
C GLN A 15 -3.36 -31.81 -51.30
N GLU A 16 -3.95 -30.73 -50.73
CA GLU A 16 -4.47 -29.47 -51.32
C GLU A 16 -5.91 -29.30 -51.91
N ALA A 17 -6.39 -28.05 -51.77
CA ALA A 17 -7.65 -27.41 -52.25
C ALA A 17 -9.01 -27.73 -51.55
N SER A 18 -9.95 -26.77 -51.60
CA SER A 18 -11.23 -26.65 -50.84
C SER A 18 -12.44 -26.42 -51.80
N PRO A 19 -13.73 -26.07 -51.47
CA PRO A 19 -14.46 -25.77 -50.19
C PRO A 19 -16.00 -26.22 -50.05
N ASN A 20 -16.72 -25.66 -49.05
CA ASN A 20 -18.12 -25.73 -48.45
C ASN A 20 -19.46 -26.23 -49.13
N GLY A 21 -20.51 -26.40 -48.24
CA GLY A 21 -21.86 -27.05 -48.34
C GLY A 21 -23.21 -26.21 -48.26
N THR A 22 -24.25 -26.62 -47.46
CA THR A 22 -25.74 -26.64 -47.82
C THR A 22 -26.91 -26.34 -46.79
N SER A 23 -28.00 -25.64 -47.25
CA SER A 23 -29.46 -25.69 -46.83
C SER A 23 -30.08 -24.80 -45.68
N LYS A 24 -31.46 -24.85 -45.49
CA LYS A 24 -32.36 -24.22 -44.43
C LYS A 24 -33.90 -24.35 -44.74
N LEU A 25 -34.81 -24.49 -43.72
CA LEU A 25 -36.29 -24.16 -43.61
C LEU A 25 -36.88 -24.77 -42.27
N SER A 26 -37.58 -24.09 -41.31
CA SER A 26 -39.04 -23.70 -41.10
C SER A 26 -40.01 -24.80 -40.56
N HIS A 27 -41.05 -24.65 -39.69
CA HIS A 27 -41.72 -23.50 -38.97
C HIS A 27 -42.80 -23.94 -37.89
N HIS A 28 -43.36 -23.00 -37.09
CA HIS A 28 -44.65 -23.01 -36.29
C HIS A 28 -44.78 -23.64 -34.85
N SER A 29 -45.92 -23.35 -34.19
CA SER A 29 -46.29 -23.40 -32.73
C SER A 29 -47.86 -23.44 -32.58
N PRO A 30 -48.56 -23.41 -31.41
CA PRO A 30 -48.18 -23.19 -30.00
C PRO A 30 -48.82 -24.13 -28.93
N GLY A 31 -48.62 -23.84 -27.63
CA GLY A 31 -49.30 -24.44 -26.45
C GLY A 31 -48.72 -23.86 -25.14
N ASP A 32 -49.48 -23.89 -24.03
CA ASP A 32 -49.16 -23.18 -22.77
C ASP A 32 -48.71 -24.10 -21.60
N ASP A 33 -48.18 -23.44 -20.57
CA ASP A 33 -48.02 -23.80 -19.15
C ASP A 33 -47.00 -24.84 -18.60
N GLU A 34 -46.43 -24.36 -17.49
CA GLU A 34 -45.90 -25.00 -16.26
C GLU A 34 -44.72 -26.01 -16.21
N HIS A 35 -43.82 -25.62 -15.30
CA HIS A 35 -42.93 -26.37 -14.40
C HIS A 35 -41.75 -27.23 -14.91
N GLU A 36 -40.62 -26.94 -14.26
CA GLU A 36 -39.37 -27.69 -14.25
C GLU A 36 -39.55 -29.08 -13.65
N VAL A 37 -38.77 -30.05 -14.13
CA VAL A 37 -37.49 -30.48 -13.52
C VAL A 37 -36.77 -31.35 -14.58
N TRP A 38 -35.50 -31.69 -14.35
CA TRP A 38 -34.86 -33.00 -14.60
C TRP A 38 -33.42 -32.82 -15.09
N SER A 39 -32.48 -33.30 -14.28
CA SER A 39 -31.08 -33.49 -14.66
C SER A 39 -30.92 -34.78 -15.46
N ALA A 40 -29.94 -34.82 -16.36
CA ALA A 40 -29.43 -36.04 -16.96
C ALA A 40 -27.91 -35.90 -17.18
N GLY A 41 -27.18 -37.00 -16.99
CA GLY A 41 -25.80 -37.15 -17.47
C GLY A 41 -25.76 -37.94 -18.77
N GLU A 42 -24.58 -37.95 -19.40
CA GLU A 42 -23.77 -39.14 -19.73
C GLU A 42 -24.50 -40.52 -19.78
N ASP A 43 -24.23 -41.41 -20.76
CA ASP A 43 -23.08 -41.46 -21.66
C ASP A 43 -23.28 -42.37 -22.91
N GLU A 44 -22.23 -42.49 -23.73
CA GLU A 44 -21.87 -43.62 -24.63
C GLU A 44 -22.74 -43.92 -25.90
N SER A 45 -22.22 -44.56 -26.98
CA SER A 45 -20.84 -44.82 -27.44
C SER A 45 -20.78 -45.26 -28.94
N GLY A 46 -19.62 -45.09 -29.58
CA GLY A 46 -19.12 -45.89 -30.73
C GLY A 46 -19.71 -45.72 -32.16
N GLU A 47 -19.04 -46.15 -33.24
CA GLU A 47 -17.59 -46.31 -33.46
C GLU A 47 -17.19 -46.43 -34.96
N ASP A 48 -15.97 -45.98 -35.27
CA ASP A 48 -15.07 -46.25 -36.44
C ASP A 48 -15.50 -46.02 -37.93
N GLY A 49 -14.50 -46.04 -38.84
CA GLY A 49 -14.56 -45.72 -40.28
C GLY A 49 -14.13 -46.86 -41.23
N GLY A 50 -13.74 -46.63 -42.49
CA GLY A 50 -13.60 -45.38 -43.25
C GLY A 50 -12.98 -45.59 -44.67
N ARG A 51 -12.35 -44.55 -45.24
CA ARG A 51 -11.60 -44.50 -46.53
C ARG A 51 -12.42 -44.41 -47.83
N SER A 52 -11.74 -44.25 -48.98
CA SER A 52 -12.08 -43.18 -49.95
C SER A 52 -11.78 -43.42 -51.45
N THR A 53 -12.56 -42.81 -52.34
CA THR A 53 -12.10 -42.30 -53.66
C THR A 53 -13.02 -41.21 -54.25
N SER A 54 -12.62 -40.57 -55.35
CA SER A 54 -13.12 -39.32 -55.95
C SER A 54 -14.56 -39.32 -56.50
N GLY A 55 -15.21 -38.13 -56.62
CA GLY A 55 -16.44 -38.04 -57.45
C GLY A 55 -17.46 -36.88 -57.34
N SER A 56 -17.06 -35.60 -57.24
CA SER A 56 -17.87 -34.39 -57.59
C SER A 56 -19.40 -34.34 -57.30
N LYS A 57 -19.80 -33.53 -56.30
CA LYS A 57 -20.85 -32.46 -56.42
C LYS A 57 -21.07 -31.68 -55.12
N ARG A 58 -20.68 -30.40 -55.09
CA ARG A 58 -21.01 -29.47 -53.99
C ARG A 58 -22.47 -29.01 -54.09
N LYS A 59 -23.20 -29.05 -52.98
CA LYS A 59 -24.60 -28.59 -52.83
C LYS A 59 -24.56 -27.28 -52.01
N ARG A 60 -25.26 -26.22 -52.42
CA ARG A 60 -25.07 -24.82 -51.91
C ARG A 60 -25.92 -24.43 -50.68
N GLU A 61 -25.34 -23.63 -49.79
CA GLU A 61 -25.94 -23.11 -48.55
C GLU A 61 -27.07 -22.11 -48.88
N LYS A 62 -28.26 -22.29 -48.28
CA LYS A 62 -29.40 -21.38 -48.51
C LYS A 62 -29.53 -20.41 -47.34
N LEU A 63 -28.97 -19.21 -47.48
CA LEU A 63 -29.19 -18.13 -46.50
C LEU A 63 -30.70 -17.90 -46.31
N SER A 64 -31.18 -17.97 -45.06
CA SER A 64 -32.62 -17.92 -44.76
C SER A 64 -33.20 -16.51 -44.62
N VAL A 65 -32.48 -15.49 -45.11
CA VAL A 65 -32.83 -14.07 -44.95
C VAL A 65 -32.85 -13.41 -46.33
N SER A 66 -33.87 -12.60 -46.60
CA SER A 66 -33.96 -11.80 -47.83
C SER A 66 -32.95 -10.66 -47.81
N CYS A 67 -32.38 -10.29 -48.97
CA CYS A 67 -31.46 -9.15 -49.03
C CYS A 67 -32.17 -7.85 -48.65
N GLU A 68 -31.41 -6.89 -48.11
CA GLU A 68 -31.98 -5.66 -47.56
C GLU A 68 -32.65 -4.81 -48.65
N THR A 69 -32.10 -4.83 -49.87
CA THR A 69 -32.62 -4.14 -51.05
C THR A 69 -34.03 -4.61 -51.43
N CYS A 70 -34.27 -5.94 -51.49
CA CYS A 70 -35.61 -6.47 -51.74
C CYS A 70 -36.54 -6.27 -50.54
N LYS A 71 -36.01 -6.30 -49.31
CA LYS A 71 -36.76 -6.08 -48.07
C LYS A 71 -37.28 -4.64 -47.97
N GLN A 72 -36.44 -3.64 -48.28
CA GLN A 72 -36.84 -2.22 -48.40
C GLN A 72 -37.86 -2.00 -49.53
N ARG A 73 -37.61 -2.59 -50.71
CA ARG A 73 -38.52 -2.53 -51.87
C ARG A 73 -39.81 -3.36 -51.69
N LYS A 74 -39.94 -4.13 -50.60
CA LYS A 74 -41.05 -5.07 -50.30
C LYS A 74 -41.34 -6.10 -51.41
N VAL A 75 -40.30 -6.52 -52.14
CA VAL A 75 -40.38 -7.50 -53.25
C VAL A 75 -39.85 -8.87 -52.85
N LYS A 76 -40.28 -9.92 -53.56
CA LYS A 76 -39.91 -11.32 -53.27
C LYS A 76 -38.44 -11.59 -53.64
N CYS A 77 -37.59 -11.70 -52.63
CA CYS A 77 -36.20 -12.14 -52.77
C CYS A 77 -36.12 -13.67 -52.95
N ASP A 78 -35.47 -14.14 -54.01
CA ASP A 78 -35.15 -15.55 -54.27
C ASP A 78 -33.93 -16.06 -53.48
N ARG A 79 -33.19 -15.14 -52.86
CA ARG A 79 -32.00 -15.36 -52.03
C ARG A 79 -30.77 -15.92 -52.78
N GLY A 80 -30.65 -15.58 -54.07
CA GLY A 80 -29.46 -15.87 -54.88
C GLY A 80 -28.18 -15.18 -54.38
N HIS A 81 -27.03 -15.80 -54.65
CA HIS A 81 -25.68 -15.30 -54.30
C HIS A 81 -24.78 -15.40 -55.55
N PRO A 82 -23.99 -14.37 -55.92
CA PRO A 82 -23.71 -13.13 -55.18
C PRO A 82 -24.85 -12.11 -55.13
N ALA A 83 -25.80 -12.16 -56.06
CA ALA A 83 -26.99 -11.32 -56.05
C ALA A 83 -28.26 -12.15 -56.20
N CYS A 84 -29.35 -11.69 -55.59
CA CYS A 84 -30.68 -12.24 -55.78
C CYS A 84 -31.19 -11.86 -57.19
N GLY A 85 -31.99 -12.73 -57.83
CA GLY A 85 -32.39 -12.56 -59.23
C GLY A 85 -33.18 -11.28 -59.50
N TRP A 86 -33.99 -10.82 -58.54
CA TRP A 86 -34.67 -9.52 -58.64
C TRP A 86 -33.68 -8.35 -58.61
N CYS A 87 -32.71 -8.35 -57.69
CA CYS A 87 -31.68 -7.31 -57.64
C CYS A 87 -30.80 -7.31 -58.90
N LEU A 88 -30.40 -8.49 -59.37
CA LEU A 88 -29.58 -8.66 -60.57
C LEU A 88 -30.30 -8.14 -61.82
N LYS A 89 -31.59 -8.49 -62.00
CA LYS A 89 -32.40 -8.05 -63.16
C LYS A 89 -32.74 -6.56 -63.13
N ASN A 90 -32.72 -5.91 -61.96
CA ASN A 90 -32.97 -4.48 -61.80
C ASN A 90 -31.68 -3.69 -61.47
N HIS A 91 -30.50 -4.24 -61.83
CA HIS A 91 -29.18 -3.63 -61.64
C HIS A 91 -28.94 -2.98 -60.26
N SER A 92 -29.55 -3.54 -59.22
CA SER A 92 -29.58 -2.99 -57.87
C SER A 92 -28.63 -3.74 -56.95
N THR A 93 -27.78 -3.02 -56.22
CA THR A 93 -26.80 -3.62 -55.28
C THR A 93 -27.49 -4.55 -54.29
N CYS A 94 -27.06 -5.80 -54.20
CA CYS A 94 -27.72 -6.85 -53.41
C CYS A 94 -26.96 -7.17 -52.13
N VAL A 95 -27.30 -6.51 -51.03
CA VAL A 95 -26.62 -6.71 -49.73
C VAL A 95 -27.42 -7.61 -48.80
N TYR A 96 -26.79 -8.64 -48.24
CA TYR A 96 -27.32 -9.44 -47.12
C TYR A 96 -26.56 -9.04 -45.86
N LEU A 97 -27.26 -8.56 -44.83
CA LEU A 97 -26.67 -8.19 -43.55
C LEU A 97 -26.99 -9.23 -42.47
N PRO A 98 -26.04 -9.57 -41.56
CA PRO A 98 -26.34 -10.42 -40.41
C PRO A 98 -27.32 -9.71 -39.46
N ARG A 99 -28.19 -10.49 -38.79
CA ARG A 99 -29.13 -9.95 -37.80
C ARG A 99 -28.38 -9.40 -36.59
N LYS A 100 -28.56 -8.12 -36.28
CA LYS A 100 -28.36 -7.60 -34.92
C LYS A 100 -29.36 -8.28 -33.97
N LYS A 101 -28.96 -8.52 -32.70
CA LYS A 101 -29.88 -9.02 -31.66
C LYS A 101 -31.03 -8.01 -31.47
N PRO A 102 -32.30 -8.45 -31.34
CA PRO A 102 -33.41 -7.55 -31.05
C PRO A 102 -33.32 -7.03 -29.60
N GLY A 103 -33.85 -5.83 -29.37
CA GLY A 103 -34.04 -5.28 -28.02
C GLY A 103 -35.21 -5.94 -27.28
N LEU A 104 -35.46 -5.51 -26.03
CA LEU A 104 -36.52 -6.04 -25.18
C LEU A 104 -37.92 -5.93 -25.83
N ARG A 105 -38.78 -6.88 -25.48
CA ARG A 105 -40.16 -7.00 -25.98
C ARG A 105 -40.98 -5.77 -25.58
N ALA A 106 -41.50 -5.04 -26.56
CA ALA A 106 -42.45 -3.94 -26.31
C ALA A 106 -43.65 -4.48 -25.51
N GLY A 107 -43.90 -3.90 -24.33
CA GLY A 107 -44.86 -4.41 -23.34
C GLY A 107 -44.23 -4.86 -22.02
N TYR A 108 -42.97 -5.31 -22.02
CA TYR A 108 -42.29 -5.82 -20.80
C TYR A 108 -42.22 -4.78 -19.66
N GLY A 109 -42.14 -3.48 -19.98
CA GLY A 109 -42.24 -2.40 -18.99
C GLY A 109 -43.58 -2.41 -18.23
N ARG A 110 -44.70 -2.52 -18.95
CA ARG A 110 -46.04 -2.62 -18.33
C ARG A 110 -46.25 -3.90 -17.54
N GLU A 111 -45.59 -4.99 -17.93
CA GLU A 111 -45.61 -6.25 -17.19
C GLU A 111 -44.80 -6.15 -15.88
N LEU A 112 -43.74 -5.33 -15.86
CA LEU A 112 -43.02 -4.97 -14.63
C LEU A 112 -43.82 -4.01 -13.75
N GLU A 113 -44.42 -2.95 -14.34
CA GLU A 113 -45.28 -1.98 -13.65
C GLU A 113 -46.46 -2.70 -12.96
N ALA A 114 -47.20 -3.55 -13.68
CA ALA A 114 -48.30 -4.32 -13.11
C ALA A 114 -47.85 -5.37 -12.05
N ARG A 115 -46.58 -5.79 -12.05
CA ARG A 115 -46.01 -6.63 -10.98
C ARG A 115 -45.59 -5.79 -9.76
N LEU A 116 -45.12 -4.55 -9.96
CA LEU A 116 -44.84 -3.59 -8.89
C LEU A 116 -46.14 -3.16 -8.20
N ASP A 117 -47.17 -2.74 -8.94
CA ASP A 117 -48.49 -2.39 -8.39
C ASP A 117 -49.08 -3.53 -7.54
N LYS A 118 -48.89 -4.79 -7.99
CA LYS A 118 -49.34 -5.99 -7.26
C LYS A 118 -48.49 -6.28 -6.01
N LEU A 119 -47.21 -5.94 -6.00
CA LEU A 119 -46.36 -6.06 -4.81
C LEU A 119 -46.63 -4.94 -3.80
N GLU A 120 -46.77 -3.70 -4.24
CA GLU A 120 -47.08 -2.56 -3.37
C GLU A 120 -48.46 -2.70 -2.71
N SER A 121 -49.47 -3.19 -3.43
CA SER A 121 -50.79 -3.50 -2.84
C SER A 121 -50.75 -4.65 -1.84
N LEU A 122 -49.93 -5.70 -2.05
CA LEU A 122 -49.71 -6.77 -1.07
C LEU A 122 -48.96 -6.25 0.19
N ILE A 123 -47.96 -5.37 0.01
CA ILE A 123 -47.23 -4.74 1.12
C ILE A 123 -48.16 -3.83 1.93
N ALA A 124 -48.99 -3.01 1.27
CA ALA A 124 -50.00 -2.19 1.93
C ALA A 124 -51.03 -3.05 2.70
N GLN A 125 -51.42 -4.20 2.14
CA GLN A 125 -52.31 -5.15 2.82
C GLN A 125 -51.65 -5.74 4.08
N GLN A 126 -50.39 -6.17 4.01
CA GLN A 126 -49.64 -6.62 5.19
C GLN A 126 -49.48 -5.51 6.24
N GLN A 127 -49.16 -4.29 5.84
CA GLN A 127 -49.07 -3.14 6.74
C GLN A 127 -50.39 -2.88 7.48
N SER A 128 -51.54 -3.04 6.80
CA SER A 128 -52.86 -2.91 7.41
C SER A 128 -53.14 -4.01 8.46
N GLN A 129 -52.70 -5.25 8.21
CA GLN A 129 -52.85 -6.37 9.15
C GLN A 129 -51.96 -6.19 10.40
N ILE A 130 -50.72 -5.72 10.21
CA ILE A 130 -49.79 -5.41 11.30
C ILE A 130 -50.36 -4.29 12.19
N ASN A 131 -50.93 -3.23 11.59
CA ASN A 131 -51.58 -2.16 12.34
C ASN A 131 -52.83 -2.63 13.11
N HIS A 132 -53.62 -3.55 12.55
CA HIS A 132 -54.78 -4.14 13.24
C HIS A 132 -54.37 -5.00 14.45
N LEU A 133 -53.31 -5.81 14.31
CA LEU A 133 -52.75 -6.60 15.42
C LEU A 133 -52.18 -5.70 16.53
N SER A 134 -51.50 -4.61 16.16
CA SER A 134 -50.98 -3.60 17.09
C SER A 134 -52.10 -2.96 17.93
N GLN A 135 -53.20 -2.55 17.30
CA GLN A 135 -54.30 -1.89 18.02
C GLN A 135 -55.04 -2.82 18.99
N GLN A 136 -55.13 -4.12 18.71
CA GLN A 136 -55.78 -5.08 19.62
C GLN A 136 -54.99 -5.31 20.92
N GLN A 137 -53.66 -5.15 20.93
CA GLN A 137 -52.85 -5.31 22.14
C GLN A 137 -52.91 -4.11 23.11
N ILE A 138 -53.33 -2.93 22.64
CA ILE A 138 -53.32 -1.69 23.45
C ILE A 138 -54.60 -1.56 24.30
N ALA A 139 -55.69 -2.26 23.94
CA ALA A 139 -57.01 -2.12 24.58
C ALA A 139 -57.19 -2.89 25.91
N ALA A 140 -56.17 -3.65 26.37
CA ALA A 140 -56.35 -4.69 27.39
C ALA A 140 -55.44 -4.56 28.64
N SER A 141 -55.28 -3.34 29.18
CA SER A 141 -54.50 -3.10 30.41
C SER A 141 -55.13 -2.03 31.31
N GLY A 142 -55.99 -2.45 32.25
CA GLY A 142 -56.46 -1.63 33.39
C GLY A 142 -55.65 -1.92 34.67
N PRO A 143 -55.44 -0.96 35.58
CA PRO A 143 -54.48 -1.11 36.68
C PRO A 143 -55.04 -1.79 37.94
N SER A 144 -54.27 -2.72 38.51
CA SER A 144 -54.41 -3.20 39.90
C SER A 144 -53.02 -3.67 40.42
N PRO A 145 -52.67 -3.45 41.69
CA PRO A 145 -51.31 -3.73 42.20
C PRO A 145 -51.14 -5.10 42.89
N GLN A 146 -49.87 -5.38 43.22
CA GLN A 146 -49.32 -6.34 44.21
C GLN A 146 -48.74 -7.70 43.74
N GLU A 147 -47.70 -8.07 44.50
CA GLU A 147 -47.07 -9.38 44.70
C GLU A 147 -46.13 -9.98 43.62
N VAL A 148 -45.37 -10.99 44.06
CA VAL A 148 -44.03 -11.33 43.58
C VAL A 148 -44.01 -12.70 42.90
N ALA A 149 -43.58 -12.76 41.65
CA ALA A 149 -43.21 -14.01 41.00
C ALA A 149 -42.10 -13.82 39.96
N THR A 150 -41.04 -14.63 40.07
CA THR A 150 -40.09 -14.87 38.98
C THR A 150 -40.74 -15.72 37.88
N PHE A 151 -40.58 -15.38 36.59
CA PHE A 151 -40.43 -16.42 35.54
C PHE A 151 -39.89 -15.94 34.19
N ARG A 152 -39.02 -16.82 33.62
CA ARG A 152 -38.80 -17.19 32.19
C ARG A 152 -39.00 -16.17 31.06
N SER A 153 -37.96 -16.06 30.24
CA SER A 153 -38.01 -15.58 28.85
C SER A 153 -38.91 -16.45 27.94
N PRO A 154 -39.51 -15.90 26.87
CA PRO A 154 -40.26 -16.67 25.87
C PRO A 154 -39.38 -17.58 24.97
N PRO A 155 -39.97 -18.59 24.29
CA PRO A 155 -39.22 -19.55 23.46
C PRO A 155 -38.92 -19.05 22.04
N VAL A 156 -37.85 -19.60 21.45
CA VAL A 156 -37.45 -19.39 20.04
C VAL A 156 -38.22 -20.37 19.14
N ILE A 157 -38.75 -19.88 18.01
CA ILE A 157 -39.39 -20.70 16.97
C ILE A 157 -38.32 -21.25 16.01
N GLN A 158 -38.45 -22.53 15.63
CA GLN A 158 -37.50 -23.27 14.78
C GLN A 158 -38.08 -23.61 13.40
N THR A 159 -37.27 -23.45 12.34
CA THR A 159 -37.42 -24.01 10.97
C THR A 159 -36.01 -24.15 10.34
N PRO A 160 -35.75 -25.03 9.35
CA PRO A 160 -35.08 -26.31 9.66
C PRO A 160 -33.70 -26.54 9.00
N HIS A 161 -33.15 -27.74 9.25
CA HIS A 161 -31.76 -28.19 9.01
C HIS A 161 -31.23 -28.20 7.55
N ILE A 162 -29.93 -27.88 7.44
CA ILE A 162 -28.94 -28.40 6.47
C ILE A 162 -27.68 -28.79 7.31
N PRO A 163 -26.89 -29.85 6.98
CA PRO A 163 -26.14 -30.61 8.01
C PRO A 163 -24.74 -30.08 8.39
N ARG A 164 -24.26 -30.54 9.56
CA ARG A 164 -22.88 -30.35 10.05
C ARG A 164 -21.93 -31.44 9.55
N PRO A 165 -20.66 -31.12 9.25
CA PRO A 165 -19.55 -32.07 9.34
C PRO A 165 -18.99 -32.04 10.78
N GLU A 166 -19.28 -33.07 11.57
CA GLU A 166 -18.60 -33.32 12.86
C GLU A 166 -17.54 -34.42 12.70
N THR A 167 -16.45 -34.31 13.47
CA THR A 167 -15.31 -35.27 13.64
C THR A 167 -14.01 -34.92 12.90
N ALA A 168 -13.18 -34.08 13.53
CA ALA A 168 -11.71 -34.20 13.47
C ALA A 168 -10.99 -33.30 14.51
N LEU A 169 -10.83 -33.79 15.75
CA LEU A 169 -9.53 -33.90 16.47
C LEU A 169 -9.73 -34.08 17.98
N PHE A 170 -9.40 -35.28 18.47
CA PHE A 170 -9.16 -35.53 19.89
C PHE A 170 -7.73 -35.11 20.25
N ILE A 171 -7.56 -34.38 21.36
CA ILE A 171 -6.35 -34.47 22.19
C ILE A 171 -6.83 -34.66 23.63
N GLN A 172 -6.51 -35.82 24.22
CA GLN A 172 -6.90 -36.16 25.58
C GLN A 172 -5.94 -35.54 26.60
N LYS A 173 -6.49 -35.11 27.75
CA LYS A 173 -5.70 -34.82 28.95
C LYS A 173 -5.22 -36.14 29.59
N PRO A 174 -3.94 -36.28 29.95
CA PRO A 174 -3.52 -37.30 30.91
C PRO A 174 -3.67 -36.76 32.35
N GLN A 175 -4.67 -37.26 33.07
CA GLN A 175 -4.68 -37.28 34.54
C GLN A 175 -4.94 -38.71 35.01
N SER A 176 -4.03 -39.27 35.79
CA SER A 176 -4.15 -40.63 36.33
C SER A 176 -3.43 -40.76 37.68
N THR A 177 -4.12 -40.38 38.75
CA THR A 177 -3.81 -40.83 40.12
C THR A 177 -4.42 -42.20 40.37
N PHE A 178 -3.66 -43.16 40.91
CA PHE A 178 -4.08 -44.32 41.74
C PHE A 178 -2.78 -45.07 42.20
N PRO A 179 -2.79 -45.98 43.20
CA PRO A 179 -2.71 -45.61 44.62
C PRO A 179 -1.44 -46.18 45.33
N SER A 180 -1.34 -45.93 46.63
CA SER A 180 -0.17 -46.21 47.49
C SER A 180 0.01 -47.67 47.96
N GLN A 181 1.27 -48.16 48.05
CA GLN A 181 1.87 -48.65 49.32
C GLN A 181 3.37 -49.05 49.24
N ASN A 182 4.10 -48.72 50.31
CA ASN A 182 5.39 -49.18 50.89
C ASN A 182 6.29 -50.26 50.21
N ALA A 183 7.61 -49.97 50.09
CA ALA A 183 8.79 -50.78 50.53
C ALA A 183 10.11 -50.25 49.87
N ILE A 184 11.11 -49.69 50.58
CA ILE A 184 12.25 -50.28 51.36
C ILE A 184 13.58 -50.41 50.56
N GLN A 185 14.68 -49.85 51.13
CA GLN A 185 16.13 -50.07 50.83
C GLN A 185 16.69 -49.66 49.44
N ASN A 186 18.02 -49.66 49.18
CA ASN A 186 19.19 -49.00 49.85
C ASN A 186 20.47 -49.27 49.00
N GLY A 187 21.51 -48.43 49.11
CA GLY A 187 22.87 -48.66 48.55
C GLY A 187 23.16 -47.85 47.26
N PHE A 188 24.18 -46.98 47.10
CA PHE A 188 25.58 -46.78 47.57
C PHE A 188 26.70 -47.49 46.78
N GLY A 189 27.59 -46.67 46.18
CA GLY A 189 28.98 -46.99 45.80
C GLY A 189 29.22 -47.38 44.32
N ASN A 190 30.38 -47.07 43.70
CA ASN A 190 31.41 -46.11 44.10
C ASN A 190 32.37 -45.72 42.93
N THR A 191 33.04 -44.56 43.08
CA THR A 191 34.35 -44.08 42.52
C THR A 191 35.17 -45.00 41.60
N LEU A 192 35.87 -44.51 40.55
CA LEU A 192 37.10 -43.66 40.56
C LEU A 192 37.27 -42.93 39.19
N ASP A 193 38.18 -41.96 38.92
CA ASP A 193 39.63 -41.88 39.22
C ASP A 193 40.21 -40.44 39.28
N ALA A 194 41.47 -40.23 39.70
CA ALA A 194 42.06 -38.89 39.85
C ALA A 194 43.63 -38.78 39.89
N ARG A 195 44.14 -37.54 39.73
CA ARG A 195 45.52 -37.03 40.01
C ARG A 195 46.57 -37.23 38.87
N SER A 196 47.69 -36.48 38.76
CA SER A 196 48.53 -35.87 39.82
C SER A 196 49.40 -34.65 39.45
N ALA A 197 49.56 -33.75 40.45
CA ALA A 197 50.80 -33.09 40.94
C ALA A 197 51.72 -32.22 40.03
N SER A 198 52.68 -31.52 40.66
CA SER A 198 53.37 -30.31 40.19
C SER A 198 54.88 -30.23 40.49
N VAL A 199 55.64 -29.46 39.70
CA VAL A 199 57.02 -28.98 39.98
C VAL A 199 57.13 -27.48 39.55
N ALA A 200 58.12 -26.72 40.05
CA ALA A 200 58.15 -25.24 40.06
C ALA A 200 59.20 -24.57 39.13
N GLY A 201 59.10 -23.23 38.93
CA GLY A 201 60.14 -22.40 38.26
C GLY A 201 59.86 -20.88 38.09
N ASN A 202 60.52 -20.05 38.93
CA ASN A 202 60.94 -18.62 38.81
C ASN A 202 60.22 -17.54 37.93
N GLY A 203 59.81 -16.42 38.60
CA GLY A 203 60.11 -15.00 38.24
C GLY A 203 59.36 -14.30 37.08
N TYR A 204 59.16 -12.97 37.05
CA TYR A 204 59.52 -11.89 38.02
C TYR A 204 58.74 -10.57 37.71
N GLY A 205 58.01 -9.99 38.70
CA GLY A 205 57.40 -8.62 38.67
C GLY A 205 56.25 -8.38 37.68
N GLY A 206 55.26 -7.48 37.89
CA GLY A 206 54.92 -6.53 38.97
C GLY A 206 53.89 -5.51 38.42
N GLN A 207 53.04 -4.77 39.16
CA GLN A 207 52.80 -4.62 40.61
C GLN A 207 51.27 -4.74 40.89
N ALA A 208 50.69 -3.97 41.84
CA ALA A 208 49.28 -4.01 42.25
C ALA A 208 48.82 -2.69 42.92
N GLU A 209 47.50 -2.50 43.12
CA GLU A 209 46.77 -1.75 44.17
C GLU A 209 45.32 -1.48 43.70
N ASP A 210 44.25 -1.40 44.51
CA ASP A 210 43.67 -2.37 45.48
C ASP A 210 42.10 -2.23 45.33
N VAL A 211 41.09 -2.44 46.21
CA VAL A 211 40.88 -2.63 47.66
C VAL A 211 39.73 -3.64 47.92
N GLN A 212 39.69 -4.19 49.14
CA GLN A 212 38.67 -5.07 49.75
C GLN A 212 37.24 -4.45 49.80
N SER A 213 36.13 -5.17 50.05
CA SER A 213 35.91 -6.25 51.03
C SER A 213 34.75 -7.22 50.71
N ARG A 214 34.54 -8.25 51.55
CA ARG A 214 33.62 -9.39 51.38
C ARG A 214 32.98 -9.88 52.69
N LEU A 215 31.89 -10.65 52.52
CA LEU A 215 31.44 -11.81 53.34
C LEU A 215 30.80 -11.62 54.72
N GLY A 216 29.73 -12.41 54.93
CA GLY A 216 29.52 -13.19 56.16
C GLY A 216 28.43 -12.69 57.12
N GLY A 217 27.57 -13.61 57.59
CA GLY A 217 26.59 -13.37 58.65
C GLY A 217 26.21 -14.67 59.37
N MET A 218 25.49 -14.58 60.48
CA MET A 218 24.95 -15.75 61.21
C MET A 218 23.75 -15.39 62.11
N GLN A 219 23.05 -16.40 62.63
CA GLN A 219 21.74 -16.32 63.29
C GLN A 219 21.81 -16.21 64.83
N ARG A 220 20.67 -15.89 65.47
CA ARG A 220 20.32 -16.46 66.80
C ARG A 220 18.80 -16.50 67.06
N ASP A 221 18.42 -17.21 68.11
CA ASP A 221 17.15 -17.94 68.23
C ASP A 221 15.96 -17.20 68.89
N GLY A 222 14.74 -17.70 68.65
CA GLY A 222 13.47 -17.15 69.17
C GLY A 222 12.91 -17.89 70.41
N TYR A 223 11.62 -17.69 70.72
CA TYR A 223 10.95 -18.33 71.87
C TYR A 223 9.41 -18.52 71.72
N THR A 224 8.93 -19.72 72.07
CA THR A 224 7.55 -20.08 72.50
C THR A 224 6.35 -19.99 71.53
N SER A 225 5.20 -20.54 71.97
CA SER A 225 4.08 -21.07 71.16
C SER A 225 2.73 -21.08 71.92
N PHE A 226 1.67 -21.53 71.24
CA PHE A 226 0.30 -21.87 71.69
C PHE A 226 -0.77 -20.77 71.76
N GLY A 227 -1.98 -21.14 71.30
CA GLY A 227 -3.23 -20.37 71.33
C GLY A 227 -4.12 -20.69 70.12
N ALA A 228 -5.29 -21.30 70.33
CA ALA A 228 -6.22 -21.68 69.27
C ALA A 228 -7.68 -21.44 69.71
N THR A 229 -8.60 -21.35 68.72
CA THR A 229 -10.05 -21.04 68.87
C THR A 229 -10.33 -19.60 69.36
N ASP A 230 -11.45 -18.94 69.03
CA ASP A 230 -12.68 -19.43 68.37
C ASP A 230 -13.44 -18.33 67.57
N GLN A 231 -14.53 -18.74 66.91
CA GLN A 231 -15.74 -17.98 66.54
C GLN A 231 -15.72 -16.85 65.49
N PHE A 232 -16.37 -17.17 64.36
CA PHE A 232 -17.36 -16.37 63.62
C PHE A 232 -17.30 -14.82 63.67
N ALA A 233 -16.86 -14.23 62.56
CA ALA A 233 -17.35 -12.95 62.05
C ALA A 233 -17.64 -13.07 60.54
N PRO A 234 -18.67 -12.42 59.98
CA PRO A 234 -18.98 -12.51 58.56
C PRO A 234 -17.90 -11.81 57.71
N SER A 235 -17.42 -12.49 56.66
CA SER A 235 -16.41 -11.94 55.76
C SER A 235 -17.00 -10.85 54.88
N MET A 236 -16.76 -9.58 55.25
CA MET A 236 -16.95 -8.44 54.35
C MET A 236 -16.11 -8.64 53.07
N PRO A 237 -16.59 -8.22 51.89
CA PRO A 237 -15.77 -8.21 50.68
C PRO A 237 -14.57 -7.28 50.88
N ARG A 238 -13.38 -7.72 50.45
CA ARG A 238 -12.13 -6.96 50.57
C ARG A 238 -12.19 -5.71 49.68
N SER A 239 -12.44 -4.55 50.28
CA SER A 239 -12.33 -3.25 49.61
C SER A 239 -10.89 -2.98 49.16
N LEU A 240 -10.73 -2.28 48.04
CA LEU A 240 -9.45 -1.66 47.67
C LEU A 240 -8.97 -0.71 48.79
N GLY A 241 -7.66 -0.65 49.01
CA GLY A 241 -7.00 0.45 49.73
C GLY A 241 -6.54 0.20 51.16
N GLN A 242 -6.60 -1.02 51.71
CA GLN A 242 -5.99 -1.34 53.02
C GLN A 242 -4.62 -2.04 52.94
N ASP A 243 -4.38 -2.94 51.98
CA ASP A 243 -3.12 -3.72 51.89
C ASP A 243 -2.24 -3.44 50.64
N ASP A 244 -2.76 -2.80 49.58
CA ASP A 244 -2.03 -2.60 48.31
C ASP A 244 -1.23 -1.27 48.33
N ALA A 245 0.00 -1.32 48.87
CA ALA A 245 0.87 -0.16 49.15
C ALA A 245 1.28 0.66 47.91
N ASP A 246 1.04 0.14 46.71
CA ASP A 246 1.39 0.77 45.43
C ASP A 246 0.36 1.82 44.97
N PHE A 247 -0.83 1.85 45.58
CA PHE A 247 -1.89 2.80 45.24
C PHE A 247 -2.09 3.92 46.29
N PRO A 248 -2.71 5.05 45.89
CA PRO A 248 -3.39 5.97 46.80
C PRO A 248 -4.56 5.31 47.56
N PRO A 249 -5.03 5.91 48.67
CA PRO A 249 -6.28 5.51 49.32
C PRO A 249 -7.51 5.50 48.38
N TYR A 250 -8.52 4.68 48.71
CA TYR A 250 -9.70 4.43 47.87
C TYR A 250 -10.45 5.69 47.40
N ASP A 251 -10.68 6.64 48.31
CA ASP A 251 -11.37 7.90 48.02
C ASP A 251 -10.59 8.77 47.03
N LEU A 252 -9.26 8.76 47.16
CA LEU A 252 -8.34 9.46 46.26
C LEU A 252 -8.18 8.74 44.92
N LEU A 253 -8.23 7.41 44.87
CA LEU A 253 -8.32 6.63 43.63
C LEU A 253 -9.58 6.98 42.84
N TYR A 254 -10.74 7.03 43.50
CA TYR A 254 -12.00 7.42 42.86
C TYR A 254 -11.92 8.85 42.29
N GLY A 255 -11.36 9.79 43.07
CA GLY A 255 -11.10 11.15 42.62
C GLY A 255 -10.17 11.24 41.39
N LEU A 256 -9.13 10.41 41.33
CA LEU A 256 -8.23 10.33 40.17
C LEU A 256 -8.94 9.76 38.92
N VAL A 257 -9.84 8.79 39.08
CA VAL A 257 -10.65 8.27 37.96
C VAL A 257 -11.66 9.31 37.47
N ASP A 258 -12.29 10.11 38.34
CA ASP A 258 -13.14 11.20 37.85
C ASP A 258 -12.33 12.31 37.16
N LEU A 259 -11.11 12.61 37.64
CA LEU A 259 -10.17 13.49 36.96
C LEU A 259 -9.79 12.99 35.55
N PHE A 260 -9.70 11.67 35.31
CA PHE A 260 -9.54 11.12 33.96
C PHE A 260 -10.71 11.54 33.06
N PHE A 261 -11.95 11.31 33.51
CA PHE A 261 -13.16 11.64 32.74
C PHE A 261 -13.37 13.14 32.56
N LYS A 262 -12.81 13.97 33.45
CA LYS A 262 -12.88 15.43 33.40
C LYS A 262 -11.79 16.09 32.52
N HIS A 263 -10.58 15.53 32.47
CA HIS A 263 -9.39 16.17 31.89
C HIS A 263 -8.77 15.43 30.69
N ILE A 264 -8.92 14.10 30.60
CA ILE A 264 -8.31 13.26 29.55
C ILE A 264 -9.35 12.77 28.56
N TYR A 265 -10.45 12.19 29.05
CA TYR A 265 -11.55 11.69 28.21
C TYR A 265 -12.10 12.70 27.17
N PRO A 266 -12.23 14.03 27.44
CA PRO A 266 -12.78 14.98 26.47
C PRO A 266 -12.00 15.16 25.15
N TRP A 267 -10.79 14.59 25.06
CA TRP A 267 -9.99 14.54 23.82
C TRP A 267 -9.36 13.16 23.55
N CYS A 268 -9.49 12.21 24.48
CA CYS A 268 -9.08 10.81 24.36
C CYS A 268 -10.22 9.88 24.84
N PRO A 269 -11.32 9.74 24.07
CA PRO A 269 -12.56 9.18 24.57
C PRO A 269 -12.64 7.64 24.40
N ILE A 270 -11.66 6.91 24.94
CA ILE A 270 -11.44 5.47 24.72
C ILE A 270 -11.98 4.51 25.80
N LEU A 271 -12.55 5.06 26.89
CA LEU A 271 -13.16 4.30 28.00
C LEU A 271 -14.63 4.73 28.17
N HIS A 272 -15.54 3.78 28.39
CA HIS A 272 -16.95 4.10 28.69
C HIS A 272 -17.16 4.32 30.19
N ARG A 273 -17.48 5.56 30.61
CA ARG A 273 -17.49 5.98 32.02
C ARG A 273 -18.28 5.05 32.95
N GLN A 274 -19.50 4.65 32.58
CA GLN A 274 -20.31 3.77 33.43
C GLN A 274 -19.70 2.37 33.56
N SER A 275 -19.26 1.78 32.45
CA SER A 275 -18.65 0.44 32.46
C SER A 275 -17.33 0.43 33.23
N THR A 276 -16.49 1.46 33.05
CA THR A 276 -15.23 1.61 33.77
C THR A 276 -15.44 1.80 35.27
N LEU A 277 -16.35 2.68 35.70
CA LEU A 277 -16.63 2.86 37.14
C LEU A 277 -17.20 1.58 37.77
N ASN A 278 -18.07 0.86 37.07
CA ASN A 278 -18.60 -0.41 37.55
C ASN A 278 -17.51 -1.51 37.66
N SER A 279 -16.55 -1.55 36.72
CA SER A 279 -15.45 -2.54 36.75
C SER A 279 -14.36 -2.22 37.78
N LEU A 280 -14.14 -0.93 38.09
CA LEU A 280 -13.09 -0.49 39.01
C LEU A 280 -13.56 -0.36 40.47
N PHE A 281 -14.85 -0.07 40.71
CA PHE A 281 -15.39 0.30 42.03
C PHE A 281 -16.72 -0.38 42.39
N GLY A 282 -17.22 -1.33 41.60
CA GLY A 282 -18.39 -2.15 41.94
C GLY A 282 -18.07 -3.26 42.96
N ASP A 283 -19.08 -4.08 43.29
CA ASP A 283 -18.99 -5.14 44.31
C ASP A 283 -18.09 -6.33 43.92
N SER A 284 -17.62 -6.38 42.67
CA SER A 284 -16.75 -7.43 42.13
C SER A 284 -15.29 -7.26 42.55
N SER A 285 -14.60 -8.37 42.79
CA SER A 285 -13.14 -8.36 42.99
C SER A 285 -12.41 -7.85 41.75
N LEU A 286 -11.55 -6.84 41.92
CA LEU A 286 -10.81 -6.20 40.83
C LEU A 286 -9.86 -7.17 40.10
N ASP A 287 -10.17 -7.43 38.83
CA ASP A 287 -9.35 -8.16 37.86
C ASP A 287 -7.97 -7.49 37.68
N GLU A 288 -6.95 -8.29 37.35
CA GLU A 288 -5.58 -7.78 37.16
C GLU A 288 -5.51 -6.79 36.00
N ALA A 289 -6.20 -7.08 34.89
CA ALA A 289 -6.26 -6.17 33.75
C ALA A 289 -6.99 -4.86 34.08
N ASP A 290 -7.95 -4.86 35.00
CA ASP A 290 -8.59 -3.63 35.52
C ASP A 290 -7.68 -2.86 36.48
N ARG A 291 -6.85 -3.56 37.27
CA ARG A 291 -5.81 -2.95 38.10
C ARG A 291 -4.76 -2.22 37.27
N ILE A 292 -4.44 -2.74 36.08
CA ILE A 292 -3.52 -2.11 35.14
C ILE A 292 -4.15 -0.90 34.43
N ILE A 293 -5.46 -0.93 34.11
CA ILE A 293 -6.21 0.27 33.73
C ILE A 293 -6.11 1.33 34.85
N LEU A 294 -6.36 0.95 36.11
CA LEU A 294 -6.31 1.87 37.25
C LEU A 294 -4.91 2.48 37.45
N HIS A 295 -3.84 1.70 37.32
CA HIS A 295 -2.47 2.22 37.32
C HIS A 295 -2.23 3.22 36.18
N SER A 296 -2.67 2.93 34.94
CA SER A 296 -2.50 3.88 33.83
C SER A 296 -3.23 5.21 34.09
N VAL A 297 -4.43 5.14 34.68
CA VAL A 297 -5.20 6.32 35.08
C VAL A 297 -4.45 7.09 36.18
N VAL A 298 -3.95 6.44 37.23
CA VAL A 298 -3.17 7.09 38.30
C VAL A 298 -1.94 7.80 37.72
N ALA A 299 -1.17 7.14 36.85
CA ALA A 299 0.01 7.74 36.21
C ALA A 299 -0.36 9.04 35.46
N THR A 300 -1.35 8.99 34.57
CA THR A 300 -1.69 10.14 33.70
C THR A 300 -2.48 11.23 34.43
N THR A 301 -3.17 10.94 35.55
CA THR A 301 -4.05 11.91 36.24
C THR A 301 -3.49 12.54 37.51
N VAL A 302 -2.48 11.96 38.17
CA VAL A 302 -1.97 12.44 39.47
C VAL A 302 -1.49 13.90 39.48
N LYS A 303 -1.14 14.44 38.30
CA LYS A 303 -0.77 15.84 38.08
C LYS A 303 -1.95 16.84 38.09
N PHE A 304 -3.18 16.39 37.84
CA PHE A 304 -4.38 17.25 37.88
C PHE A 304 -5.05 17.34 39.25
N SER A 305 -4.67 16.48 40.22
CA SER A 305 -5.28 16.49 41.55
C SER A 305 -4.78 17.66 42.41
N THR A 306 -5.68 18.33 43.11
CA THR A 306 -5.37 19.40 44.09
C THR A 306 -5.35 18.90 45.54
N ASP A 307 -5.48 17.59 45.77
CA ASP A 307 -5.49 17.00 47.11
C ASP A 307 -4.15 17.20 47.84
N GLN A 308 -4.20 17.76 49.04
CA GLN A 308 -3.04 18.06 49.89
C GLN A 308 -2.31 16.81 50.37
N ARG A 309 -2.97 15.64 50.42
CA ARG A 309 -2.36 14.36 50.81
C ARG A 309 -1.35 13.86 49.78
N LEU A 310 -1.42 14.35 48.54
CA LEU A 310 -0.45 14.10 47.46
C LEU A 310 0.68 15.13 47.48
N THR A 311 1.65 14.93 48.38
CA THR A 311 2.94 15.64 48.35
C THR A 311 3.71 15.33 47.05
N PRO A 312 4.65 16.19 46.60
CA PRO A 312 5.42 15.96 45.37
C PRO A 312 6.07 14.56 45.30
N ASP A 313 6.66 14.10 46.42
CA ASP A 313 7.31 12.78 46.50
C ASP A 313 6.31 11.62 46.33
N LYS A 314 5.10 11.75 46.89
CA LYS A 314 4.03 10.78 46.68
C LYS A 314 3.54 10.78 45.24
N ARG A 315 3.40 11.95 44.61
CA ARG A 315 3.02 12.05 43.19
C ARG A 315 4.06 11.35 42.31
N ALA A 316 5.35 11.63 42.52
CA ALA A 316 6.44 10.96 41.84
C ALA A 316 6.46 9.44 42.08
N ARG A 317 6.26 8.99 43.33
CA ARG A 317 6.20 7.55 43.68
C ARG A 317 5.05 6.84 42.98
N TYR A 318 3.83 7.38 43.07
CA TYR A 318 2.64 6.77 42.48
C TYR A 318 2.66 6.79 40.95
N HIS A 319 3.19 7.88 40.35
CA HIS A 319 3.45 7.97 38.91
C HIS A 319 4.43 6.90 38.45
N LYS A 320 5.64 6.85 39.05
CA LYS A 320 6.69 5.91 38.68
C LYS A 320 6.23 4.46 38.78
N ASN A 321 5.71 4.06 39.95
CA ASN A 321 5.27 2.68 40.21
C ASN A 321 4.18 2.24 39.22
N SER A 322 3.16 3.08 39.03
CA SER A 322 2.06 2.78 38.11
C SER A 322 2.54 2.71 36.64
N LYS A 323 3.46 3.58 36.24
CA LYS A 323 4.10 3.55 34.91
C LYS A 323 4.90 2.27 34.70
N GLU A 324 5.72 1.87 35.67
CA GLU A 324 6.55 0.66 35.59
C GLU A 324 5.68 -0.61 35.50
N LYS A 325 4.60 -0.71 36.30
CA LYS A 325 3.64 -1.82 36.23
C LYS A 325 2.91 -1.92 34.89
N VAL A 326 2.42 -0.79 34.35
CA VAL A 326 1.71 -0.76 33.05
C VAL A 326 2.63 -1.16 31.90
N LEU A 327 3.90 -0.73 31.92
CA LEU A 327 4.89 -1.13 30.91
C LEU A 327 5.21 -2.62 30.98
N LEU A 328 5.47 -3.17 32.17
CA LEU A 328 5.79 -4.59 32.33
C LEU A 328 4.62 -5.47 31.89
N TYR A 329 3.42 -5.22 32.44
CA TYR A 329 2.22 -5.99 32.09
C TYR A 329 1.90 -5.89 30.59
N GLY A 330 2.07 -4.72 29.98
CA GLY A 330 1.81 -4.50 28.56
C GLY A 330 2.82 -5.13 27.59
N ILE A 331 4.01 -5.51 28.07
CA ILE A 331 4.98 -6.32 27.31
C ILE A 331 4.60 -7.80 27.38
N GLU A 332 4.10 -8.26 28.54
CA GLU A 332 3.77 -9.67 28.80
C GLU A 332 2.36 -10.07 28.29
N ASN A 333 1.38 -9.15 28.33
CA ASN A 333 -0.03 -9.46 28.12
C ASN A 333 -0.63 -8.67 26.94
N SER A 334 -1.05 -9.38 25.89
CA SER A 334 -1.75 -8.79 24.74
C SER A 334 -3.27 -8.92 24.91
N SER A 335 -3.93 -7.81 25.28
CA SER A 335 -5.39 -7.75 25.47
C SER A 335 -5.91 -6.32 25.24
N VAL A 336 -7.23 -6.16 25.05
CA VAL A 336 -7.84 -4.82 24.85
C VAL A 336 -7.60 -3.90 26.05
N LYS A 337 -7.76 -4.41 27.28
CA LYS A 337 -7.50 -3.65 28.52
C LYS A 337 -6.01 -3.29 28.67
N SER A 338 -5.11 -4.23 28.35
CA SER A 338 -3.66 -3.98 28.34
C SER A 338 -3.30 -2.85 27.36
N LEU A 339 -3.83 -2.90 26.14
CA LEU A 339 -3.60 -1.89 25.13
C LEU A 339 -4.25 -0.53 25.49
N GLN A 340 -5.44 -0.52 26.09
CA GLN A 340 -6.04 0.70 26.67
C GLN A 340 -5.11 1.33 27.71
N ALA A 341 -4.55 0.54 28.63
CA ALA A 341 -3.63 1.04 29.66
C ALA A 341 -2.32 1.59 29.06
N LEU A 342 -1.73 0.89 28.09
CA LEU A 342 -0.55 1.37 27.35
C LEU A 342 -0.84 2.69 26.62
N VAL A 343 -2.01 2.83 25.99
CA VAL A 343 -2.42 4.08 25.30
C VAL A 343 -2.62 5.22 26.30
N ILE A 344 -3.27 4.99 27.44
CA ILE A 344 -3.44 6.01 28.49
C ILE A 344 -2.08 6.48 29.03
N LEU A 345 -1.12 5.56 29.19
CA LEU A 345 0.25 5.90 29.58
C LEU A 345 1.01 6.63 28.46
N ALA A 346 0.77 6.30 27.19
CA ALA A 346 1.40 6.97 26.05
C ALA A 346 1.03 8.46 25.97
N LEU A 347 -0.18 8.84 26.39
CA LEU A 347 -0.57 10.25 26.53
C LEU A 347 0.39 11.03 27.45
N ASP A 348 0.81 10.40 28.55
CA ASP A 348 1.73 10.99 29.51
C ASP A 348 3.17 10.97 28.99
N VAL A 349 3.65 9.85 28.44
CA VAL A 349 5.03 9.74 27.93
C VAL A 349 5.30 10.67 26.73
N VAL A 350 4.34 10.82 25.82
CA VAL A 350 4.41 11.80 24.72
C VAL A 350 4.22 13.24 25.24
N GLY A 351 3.39 13.42 26.28
CA GLY A 351 3.26 14.67 27.00
C GLY A 351 4.52 15.11 27.76
N CYS A 352 5.39 14.17 28.13
CA CYS A 352 6.74 14.42 28.62
C CYS A 352 7.74 14.68 27.48
N SER A 353 7.80 13.81 26.45
CA SER A 353 8.89 13.84 25.46
C SER A 353 8.48 13.50 24.03
N ASN A 354 9.06 14.24 23.07
CA ASN A 354 8.99 13.94 21.63
C ASN A 354 10.00 12.86 21.18
N GLY A 355 10.61 12.13 22.12
CA GLY A 355 11.81 11.33 21.88
C GLY A 355 11.63 9.81 22.04
N PRO A 356 12.75 9.05 22.06
CA PRO A 356 12.75 7.58 22.09
C PRO A 356 11.83 6.89 23.11
N PRO A 357 11.62 7.40 24.35
CA PRO A 357 10.67 6.78 25.28
C PRO A 357 9.23 6.73 24.76
N GLY A 358 8.80 7.76 24.01
CA GLY A 358 7.49 7.79 23.37
C GLY A 358 7.44 6.86 22.15
N TRP A 359 8.49 6.86 21.32
CA TRP A 359 8.58 6.03 20.11
C TRP A 359 8.58 4.53 20.44
N ASN A 360 9.33 4.11 21.47
CA ASN A 360 9.38 2.71 21.92
C ASN A 360 8.00 2.21 22.40
N LEU A 361 7.28 3.06 23.14
CA LEU A 361 5.93 2.74 23.62
C LEU A 361 4.91 2.72 22.47
N LEU A 362 5.02 3.63 21.51
CA LEU A 362 4.15 3.62 20.31
C LEU A 362 4.43 2.42 19.41
N ALA A 363 5.68 1.98 19.26
CA ALA A 363 6.04 0.77 18.51
C ALA A 363 5.46 -0.51 19.15
N LEU A 364 5.43 -0.59 20.48
CA LEU A 364 4.72 -1.66 21.20
C LEU A 364 3.21 -1.61 20.90
N ILE A 365 2.60 -0.43 21.08
CA ILE A 365 1.15 -0.20 20.89
C ILE A 365 0.70 -0.53 19.46
N THR A 366 1.42 -0.07 18.42
CA THR A 366 1.05 -0.33 17.02
C THR A 366 1.28 -1.79 16.65
N ARG A 367 2.27 -2.47 17.24
CA ARG A 367 2.43 -3.92 17.09
C ARG A 367 1.28 -4.69 17.76
N SER A 368 0.80 -4.24 18.92
CA SER A 368 -0.39 -4.82 19.58
C SER A 368 -1.67 -4.62 18.76
N VAL A 369 -1.84 -3.52 18.02
CA VAL A 369 -2.97 -3.34 17.08
C VAL A 369 -3.02 -4.45 16.05
N VAL A 370 -1.87 -4.79 15.44
CA VAL A 370 -1.75 -5.87 14.46
C VAL A 370 -2.00 -7.24 15.12
N GLN A 371 -1.44 -7.48 16.31
CA GLN A 371 -1.63 -8.76 17.03
C GLN A 371 -3.09 -9.00 17.44
N LEU A 372 -3.83 -7.93 17.78
CA LEU A 372 -5.23 -8.00 18.22
C LEU A 372 -6.25 -7.81 17.08
N GLY A 373 -5.79 -7.65 15.82
CA GLY A 373 -6.65 -7.44 14.65
C GLY A 373 -7.43 -6.12 14.63
N LEU A 374 -7.02 -5.12 15.43
CA LEU A 374 -7.82 -3.92 15.71
C LEU A 374 -7.88 -2.90 14.56
N SER A 375 -7.14 -3.10 13.48
CA SER A 375 -7.27 -2.33 12.22
C SER A 375 -8.49 -2.73 11.39
N MET A 376 -9.16 -3.85 11.71
CA MET A 376 -10.30 -4.38 10.97
C MET A 376 -11.57 -4.41 11.84
N GLU A 377 -12.73 -4.32 11.19
CA GLU A 377 -14.03 -4.49 11.84
C GLU A 377 -14.43 -5.96 11.96
N THR A 378 -15.05 -6.37 13.08
CA THR A 378 -15.33 -7.79 13.41
C THR A 378 -16.18 -8.54 12.39
N TYR A 379 -17.03 -7.83 11.64
CA TYR A 379 -17.89 -8.39 10.59
C TYR A 379 -17.47 -7.97 9.17
N SER A 380 -16.21 -7.55 8.99
CA SER A 380 -15.69 -7.22 7.65
C SER A 380 -15.63 -8.47 6.75
N PRO A 381 -15.99 -8.37 5.46
CA PRO A 381 -15.75 -9.44 4.48
C PRO A 381 -14.25 -9.72 4.23
N MET A 382 -13.34 -8.85 4.67
CA MET A 382 -11.89 -9.11 4.68
C MET A 382 -11.48 -10.05 5.83
N VAL A 383 -12.22 -10.03 6.95
CA VAL A 383 -12.03 -10.94 8.10
C VAL A 383 -12.82 -12.23 7.92
N ALA A 384 -14.00 -12.16 7.28
CA ALA A 384 -14.88 -13.27 6.98
C ALA A 384 -15.05 -13.51 5.46
N PRO A 385 -13.98 -13.95 4.75
CA PRO A 385 -14.11 -14.40 3.37
C PRO A 385 -15.00 -15.64 3.28
N GLN A 386 -15.72 -15.80 2.17
CA GLN A 386 -16.57 -16.98 1.89
C GLN A 386 -15.80 -18.31 1.89
N TYR A 387 -14.46 -18.26 1.81
CA TYR A 387 -13.56 -19.39 1.97
C TYR A 387 -12.56 -19.07 3.08
N ALA A 388 -12.72 -19.70 4.25
CA ALA A 388 -11.84 -19.49 5.39
C ALA A 388 -10.43 -20.03 5.09
N SER A 389 -9.43 -19.15 5.11
CA SER A 389 -8.02 -19.54 4.95
C SER A 389 -7.33 -19.73 6.30
N ILE A 390 -6.25 -20.55 6.33
CA ILE A 390 -5.45 -20.75 7.55
C ILE A 390 -4.83 -19.43 8.05
N TYR A 391 -4.59 -18.47 7.15
CA TYR A 391 -4.08 -17.13 7.51
C TYR A 391 -5.17 -16.24 8.14
N THR A 392 -6.39 -16.23 7.61
CA THR A 392 -7.51 -15.48 8.21
C THR A 392 -8.00 -16.11 9.52
N LEU A 393 -8.00 -17.45 9.62
CA LEU A 393 -8.30 -18.16 10.88
C LEU A 393 -7.29 -17.85 12.00
N ARG A 394 -6.05 -17.48 11.66
CA ARG A 394 -5.02 -17.04 12.62
C ARG A 394 -5.13 -15.57 13.02
N ALA A 395 -5.97 -14.76 12.36
CA ALA A 395 -6.09 -13.32 12.64
C ALA A 395 -7.02 -13.00 13.83
N ASN A 396 -8.01 -13.85 14.11
CA ASN A 396 -9.01 -13.61 15.16
C ASN A 396 -8.49 -14.04 16.55
N VAL A 397 -7.53 -13.28 17.09
CA VAL A 397 -6.99 -13.44 18.45
C VAL A 397 -7.99 -12.95 19.51
N LEU A 398 -8.80 -11.93 19.21
CA LEU A 398 -9.84 -11.44 20.12
C LEU A 398 -11.16 -12.22 19.97
N PRO A 399 -11.90 -12.48 21.07
CA PRO A 399 -13.26 -12.96 20.99
C PRO A 399 -14.19 -11.89 20.40
N VAL A 400 -15.36 -12.32 19.89
CA VAL A 400 -16.48 -11.44 19.53
C VAL A 400 -16.80 -10.49 20.70
N PRO A 401 -17.03 -9.19 20.49
CA PRO A 401 -17.40 -8.26 21.56
C PRO A 401 -18.71 -8.70 22.24
N LYS A 402 -18.78 -8.53 23.56
CA LYS A 402 -19.95 -8.94 24.37
C LYS A 402 -21.18 -8.06 24.12
N ASP A 403 -20.94 -6.78 23.87
CA ASP A 403 -21.95 -5.75 23.63
C ASP A 403 -21.40 -4.65 22.70
N TRP A 404 -22.28 -3.72 22.31
CA TRP A 404 -21.92 -2.58 21.45
C TRP A 404 -20.93 -1.62 22.12
N ILE A 405 -20.93 -1.50 23.45
CA ILE A 405 -19.96 -0.66 24.17
C ILE A 405 -18.56 -1.24 24.02
N GLU A 406 -18.37 -2.56 24.10
CA GLU A 406 -17.06 -3.19 23.88
C GLU A 406 -16.60 -3.00 22.43
N GLU A 407 -17.50 -3.16 21.45
CA GLU A 407 -17.18 -2.95 20.02
C GLU A 407 -16.75 -1.50 19.74
N GLU A 408 -17.53 -0.52 20.18
CA GLU A 408 -17.24 0.90 20.01
C GLU A 408 -16.01 1.34 20.83
N SER A 409 -15.76 0.72 22.00
CA SER A 409 -14.51 0.92 22.75
C SER A 409 -13.29 0.41 21.98
N ARG A 410 -13.37 -0.78 21.37
CA ARG A 410 -12.32 -1.33 20.50
C ARG A 410 -12.08 -0.44 19.27
N ARG A 411 -13.13 0.19 18.72
CA ARG A 411 -13.06 1.13 17.58
C ARG A 411 -12.39 2.44 17.99
N ARG A 412 -12.81 3.04 19.10
CA ARG A 412 -12.24 4.28 19.66
C ARG A 412 -10.78 4.12 20.07
N LEU A 413 -10.41 2.97 20.65
CA LEU A 413 -9.04 2.62 20.97
C LEU A 413 -8.14 2.65 19.73
N PHE A 414 -8.54 1.96 18.65
CA PHE A 414 -7.80 1.97 17.39
C PHE A 414 -7.61 3.38 16.83
N TRP A 415 -8.69 4.17 16.77
CA TRP A 415 -8.61 5.54 16.25
C TRP A 415 -7.77 6.48 17.11
N MET A 416 -7.72 6.28 18.43
CA MET A 416 -6.81 7.04 19.29
C MET A 416 -5.34 6.67 19.05
N ILE A 417 -5.05 5.39 18.77
CA ILE A 417 -3.69 4.95 18.40
C ILE A 417 -3.28 5.57 17.07
N TYR A 418 -4.17 5.59 16.08
CA TYR A 418 -3.98 6.31 14.81
C TYR A 418 -3.65 7.80 15.06
N VAL A 419 -4.41 8.50 15.91
CA VAL A 419 -4.13 9.91 16.27
C VAL A 419 -2.72 10.07 16.89
N LEU A 420 -2.33 9.19 17.83
CA LEU A 420 -1.01 9.28 18.48
C LEU A 420 0.15 9.02 17.51
N ASP A 421 0.02 8.02 16.63
CA ASP A 421 0.98 7.77 15.55
C ASP A 421 1.12 9.00 14.64
N ARG A 422 -0.01 9.62 14.22
CA ARG A 422 0.04 10.80 13.34
C ARG A 422 0.77 11.97 13.97
N TYR A 423 0.54 12.28 15.25
CA TYR A 423 1.25 13.39 15.91
C TYR A 423 2.73 13.06 16.20
N ALA A 424 3.06 11.82 16.56
CA ALA A 424 4.45 11.41 16.80
C ALA A 424 5.31 11.46 15.53
N THR A 425 4.79 10.97 14.40
CA THR A 425 5.48 11.03 13.11
C THR A 425 5.54 12.47 12.57
N VAL A 426 4.46 13.26 12.62
CA VAL A 426 4.46 14.64 12.09
C VAL A 426 5.38 15.59 12.88
N ALA A 427 5.69 15.28 14.15
CA ALA A 427 6.66 16.00 14.97
C ALA A 427 8.14 15.63 14.68
N THR A 428 8.38 14.53 13.95
CA THR A 428 9.68 13.92 13.67
C THR A 428 9.90 13.71 12.16
N ALA A 429 10.92 12.94 11.77
CA ALA A 429 11.26 12.62 10.38
C ALA A 429 10.93 11.16 9.97
N PHE A 430 10.29 10.38 10.84
CA PHE A 430 10.02 8.96 10.62
C PHE A 430 8.92 8.70 9.58
N GLU A 431 8.64 7.43 9.32
CA GLU A 431 7.40 7.00 8.65
C GLU A 431 6.27 6.81 9.65
N PHE A 432 5.04 6.67 9.15
CA PHE A 432 3.87 6.33 9.95
C PHE A 432 3.82 4.81 10.18
N ALA A 433 3.59 4.34 11.40
CA ALA A 433 3.59 2.91 11.72
C ALA A 433 2.28 2.20 11.37
N LEU A 434 1.19 2.95 11.11
CA LEU A 434 -0.09 2.42 10.61
C LEU A 434 -0.36 2.95 9.20
N ASP A 435 -0.24 2.11 8.16
CA ASP A 435 -0.57 2.53 6.80
C ASP A 435 -2.09 2.48 6.53
N GLU A 436 -2.56 3.44 5.73
CA GLU A 436 -3.99 3.72 5.54
C GLU A 436 -4.67 2.74 4.58
N ASN A 437 -3.90 1.99 3.80
CA ASN A 437 -4.43 0.98 2.89
C ASN A 437 -4.77 -0.34 3.61
N GLU A 438 -4.25 -0.54 4.83
CA GLU A 438 -4.49 -1.72 5.70
C GLU A 438 -5.60 -1.49 6.75
N ILE A 439 -6.20 -0.29 6.79
CA ILE A 439 -7.29 0.04 7.71
C ILE A 439 -8.62 -0.34 7.07
N ASP A 440 -9.35 -1.28 7.66
CA ASP A 440 -10.70 -1.63 7.25
C ASP A 440 -11.69 -1.50 8.42
N ARG A 441 -11.92 -0.24 8.83
CA ARG A 441 -12.67 0.07 10.05
C ARG A 441 -13.63 1.24 9.88
N ARG A 442 -14.78 1.19 10.56
CA ARG A 442 -15.71 2.31 10.62
C ARG A 442 -15.18 3.41 11.54
N LEU A 443 -15.57 4.66 11.29
CA LEU A 443 -15.27 5.81 12.14
C LEU A 443 -15.98 5.70 13.50
N PRO A 444 -15.45 6.33 14.57
CA PRO A 444 -16.11 6.31 15.89
C PRO A 444 -17.43 7.10 15.84
N CYS A 445 -18.37 6.79 16.72
CA CYS A 445 -19.66 7.50 16.82
C CYS A 445 -19.57 8.81 17.62
N ARG A 446 -20.67 9.57 17.72
CA ARG A 446 -20.79 10.70 18.66
C ARG A 446 -20.64 10.25 20.11
N ASP A 447 -19.93 11.05 20.91
CA ASP A 447 -19.72 10.77 22.33
C ASP A 447 -21.03 10.72 23.14
N ASP A 448 -22.05 11.47 22.74
CA ASP A 448 -23.37 11.45 23.38
C ASP A 448 -24.18 10.17 23.08
N LEU A 449 -23.87 9.45 22.00
CA LEU A 449 -24.47 8.15 21.67
C LEU A 449 -23.72 7.02 22.37
N TYR A 450 -22.38 7.10 22.41
CA TYR A 450 -21.51 6.19 23.16
C TYR A 450 -21.85 6.21 24.66
N ALA A 451 -21.89 7.40 25.29
CA ALA A 451 -22.18 7.56 26.72
C ALA A 451 -23.61 7.20 27.12
N ARG A 452 -24.54 7.05 26.16
CA ARG A 452 -25.92 6.61 26.38
C ARG A 452 -26.16 5.14 26.02
N ASN A 453 -25.14 4.41 25.56
CA ASN A 453 -25.28 3.05 25.03
C ASN A 453 -26.38 2.94 23.96
N VAL A 454 -26.27 3.75 22.90
CA VAL A 454 -27.22 3.75 21.76
C VAL A 454 -26.55 3.10 20.54
N PRO A 455 -26.88 1.83 20.21
CA PRO A 455 -26.28 1.14 19.08
C PRO A 455 -26.61 1.83 17.76
N ILE A 456 -25.58 2.32 17.07
CA ILE A 456 -25.68 2.92 15.74
C ILE A 456 -24.57 2.43 14.81
N GLU A 457 -24.74 2.69 13.52
CA GLU A 457 -23.72 2.43 12.49
C GLU A 457 -23.16 3.74 11.92
N THR A 458 -21.84 3.80 11.79
CA THR A 458 -21.06 4.91 11.24
C THR A 458 -20.50 4.58 9.85
N ARG A 459 -20.05 5.61 9.11
CA ARG A 459 -19.39 5.41 7.81
C ARG A 459 -18.01 4.77 7.94
N TRP A 460 -17.59 4.04 6.91
CA TRP A 460 -16.23 3.53 6.77
C TRP A 460 -15.22 4.69 6.63
N PHE A 461 -14.00 4.47 7.12
CA PHE A 461 -12.88 5.35 6.77
C PHE A 461 -12.56 5.22 5.27
N HIS A 462 -12.13 6.32 4.64
CA HIS A 462 -11.92 6.36 3.19
C HIS A 462 -10.51 5.88 2.83
N THR A 463 -10.42 4.74 2.15
CA THR A 463 -9.17 4.14 1.68
C THR A 463 -9.18 3.95 0.16
N LYS A 464 -8.01 3.69 -0.44
CA LYS A 464 -7.91 3.42 -1.89
C LYS A 464 -8.39 2.02 -2.28
N THR A 465 -8.51 1.12 -1.32
CA THR A 465 -8.83 -0.30 -1.49
C THR A 465 -10.33 -0.58 -1.39
N ARG A 466 -11.08 0.24 -0.63
CA ARG A 466 -12.52 0.08 -0.41
C ARG A 466 -13.35 0.97 -1.34
N THR A 467 -14.52 0.48 -1.79
CA THR A 467 -15.38 1.15 -2.78
C THR A 467 -16.85 1.29 -2.35
N ASP A 468 -17.30 0.57 -1.33
CA ASP A 468 -18.68 0.53 -0.83
C ASP A 468 -18.98 1.61 0.22
N TYR A 469 -18.80 2.88 -0.15
CA TYR A 469 -19.17 4.05 0.69
C TYR A 469 -20.69 4.33 0.73
N SER A 470 -21.51 3.29 0.63
CA SER A 470 -22.97 3.38 0.49
C SER A 470 -23.69 3.95 1.73
N MET A 471 -23.03 3.93 2.89
CA MET A 471 -23.57 4.43 4.16
C MET A 471 -22.90 5.73 4.59
N ASN A 472 -23.50 6.86 4.26
CA ASN A 472 -23.08 8.18 4.74
C ASN A 472 -24.16 8.77 5.68
N ARG A 473 -24.06 8.44 6.97
CA ARG A 473 -24.88 9.02 8.06
C ARG A 473 -24.06 10.03 8.88
N PRO A 474 -23.87 11.28 8.42
CA PRO A 474 -23.11 12.29 9.15
C PRO A 474 -23.69 12.59 10.53
N GLU A 475 -25.00 12.41 10.72
CA GLU A 475 -25.70 12.57 11.99
C GLU A 475 -25.21 11.62 13.10
N ASN A 476 -24.53 10.52 12.74
CA ASN A 476 -23.95 9.56 13.68
C ASN A 476 -22.47 9.87 14.03
N LEU A 477 -21.84 10.86 13.38
CA LEU A 477 -20.42 11.20 13.52
C LEU A 477 -20.18 12.34 14.51
N GLY A 478 -19.12 12.21 15.30
CA GLY A 478 -18.67 13.17 16.31
C GLY A 478 -17.47 13.99 15.86
N SER A 479 -17.07 14.98 16.66
CA SER A 479 -15.83 15.74 16.43
C SER A 479 -14.59 14.83 16.38
N PHE A 480 -14.57 13.71 17.13
CA PHE A 480 -13.50 12.72 17.07
C PHE A 480 -13.43 11.99 15.71
N SER A 481 -14.57 11.73 15.07
CA SER A 481 -14.65 11.13 13.73
C SER A 481 -14.05 12.07 12.67
N TYR A 482 -14.40 13.35 12.72
CA TYR A 482 -13.86 14.37 11.81
C TYR A 482 -12.38 14.69 12.10
N TYR A 483 -11.93 14.55 13.35
CA TYR A 483 -10.53 14.73 13.76
C TYR A 483 -9.63 13.64 13.15
N VAL A 484 -10.09 12.39 13.09
CA VAL A 484 -9.44 11.32 12.33
C VAL A 484 -9.32 11.67 10.84
N GLU A 485 -10.39 12.16 10.20
CA GLU A 485 -10.39 12.46 8.77
C GLU A 485 -9.41 13.58 8.37
N ILE A 486 -9.36 14.69 9.13
CA ILE A 486 -8.41 15.79 8.85
C ILE A 486 -6.94 15.37 9.10
N LEU A 487 -6.70 14.40 9.98
CA LEU A 487 -5.38 13.80 10.18
C LEU A 487 -4.97 12.85 9.03
N GLY A 488 -5.92 12.25 8.31
CA GLY A 488 -5.64 11.57 7.04
C GLY A 488 -5.16 12.53 5.96
N ILE A 489 -5.74 13.73 5.89
CA ILE A 489 -5.26 14.80 5.00
C ILE A 489 -3.87 15.28 5.44
N LEU A 490 -3.63 15.48 6.75
CA LEU A 490 -2.30 15.78 7.28
C LEU A 490 -1.26 14.68 6.97
N THR A 491 -1.67 13.41 7.01
CA THR A 491 -0.82 12.25 6.65
C THR A 491 -0.40 12.32 5.19
N ARG A 492 -1.33 12.63 4.29
CA ARG A 492 -1.04 12.88 2.86
C ARG A 492 -0.08 14.07 2.67
N ILE A 493 -0.32 15.19 3.36
CA ILE A 493 0.53 16.40 3.29
C ILE A 493 1.94 16.11 3.81
N HIS A 494 2.09 15.38 4.91
CA HIS A 494 3.41 14.99 5.43
C HIS A 494 4.15 14.06 4.44
N LYS A 495 3.48 13.04 3.89
CA LYS A 495 4.03 12.16 2.84
C LYS A 495 4.38 12.93 1.55
N PHE A 496 3.66 14.00 1.22
CA PHE A 496 3.96 14.90 0.11
C PHE A 496 5.21 15.76 0.37
N LEU A 497 5.29 16.44 1.51
CA LEU A 497 6.41 17.33 1.84
C LEU A 497 7.75 16.58 2.02
N LYS A 498 7.74 15.29 2.36
CA LYS A 498 8.97 14.46 2.39
C LYS A 498 9.53 14.12 1.01
N LYS A 499 8.85 14.43 -0.10
CA LYS A 499 9.33 14.16 -1.46
C LYS A 499 10.40 15.20 -1.86
N PRO A 500 11.57 14.79 -2.38
CA PRO A 500 12.44 15.70 -3.11
C PRO A 500 11.80 16.13 -4.43
N VAL A 501 12.27 17.27 -4.93
CA VAL A 501 11.82 17.97 -6.15
C VAL A 501 13.03 18.76 -6.63
N ASP A 502 13.35 18.74 -7.91
CA ASP A 502 14.38 19.66 -8.42
C ASP A 502 13.78 21.06 -8.66
N ILE A 503 14.09 22.03 -7.79
CA ILE A 503 13.62 23.42 -7.94
C ILE A 503 14.24 24.14 -9.16
N THR A 504 15.23 23.56 -9.84
CA THR A 504 15.75 24.04 -11.11
C THR A 504 15.01 23.46 -12.32
N SER A 505 14.25 22.37 -12.12
CA SER A 505 13.42 21.72 -13.14
C SER A 505 11.97 22.21 -13.10
N LEU A 506 11.52 22.83 -14.20
CA LEU A 506 10.14 23.33 -14.32
C LEU A 506 9.10 22.22 -14.21
N SER A 507 9.35 21.04 -14.79
CA SER A 507 8.42 19.89 -14.70
C SER A 507 8.23 19.40 -13.26
N ASP A 508 9.29 19.44 -12.46
CA ASP A 508 9.27 19.00 -11.06
C ASP A 508 8.55 20.03 -10.18
N VAL A 509 8.82 21.32 -10.40
CA VAL A 509 8.08 22.43 -9.79
C VAL A 509 6.60 22.40 -10.15
N GLU A 510 6.23 22.22 -11.42
CA GLU A 510 4.82 22.13 -11.87
C GLU A 510 4.10 20.93 -11.25
N LYS A 511 4.75 19.77 -11.20
CA LYS A 511 4.24 18.55 -10.55
C LYS A 511 4.02 18.77 -9.06
N TRP A 512 4.97 19.40 -8.36
CA TRP A 512 4.85 19.76 -6.95
C TRP A 512 3.70 20.75 -6.73
N GLN A 513 3.57 21.78 -7.57
CA GLN A 513 2.43 22.72 -7.51
C GLN A 513 1.08 22.03 -7.81
N SER A 514 1.05 20.98 -8.65
CA SER A 514 -0.17 20.20 -8.91
C SER A 514 -0.59 19.41 -7.68
N GLU A 515 0.32 18.63 -7.08
CA GLU A 515 0.01 17.86 -5.86
C GLU A 515 -0.30 18.78 -4.67
N TYR A 516 0.37 19.94 -4.58
CA TYR A 516 0.03 21.01 -3.64
C TYR A 516 -1.43 21.50 -3.80
N ARG A 517 -1.86 21.80 -5.04
CA ARG A 517 -3.25 22.21 -5.35
C ARG A 517 -4.26 21.09 -5.08
N GLU A 518 -3.93 19.82 -5.35
CA GLU A 518 -4.76 18.67 -4.99
C GLU A 518 -4.97 18.53 -3.48
N LEU A 519 -3.95 18.84 -2.68
CA LEU A 519 -4.02 18.81 -1.22
C LEU A 519 -4.77 20.02 -0.65
N ASP A 520 -4.61 21.22 -1.24
CA ASP A 520 -5.38 22.42 -0.89
C ASP A 520 -6.88 22.19 -1.16
N ASN A 521 -7.21 21.72 -2.36
CA ASN A 521 -8.57 21.30 -2.74
C ASN A 521 -9.14 20.24 -1.79
N ALA A 522 -8.33 19.31 -1.29
CA ALA A 522 -8.78 18.30 -0.32
C ALA A 522 -9.10 18.91 1.06
N ILE A 523 -8.32 19.89 1.53
CA ILE A 523 -8.61 20.65 2.76
C ILE A 523 -9.91 21.46 2.58
N GLU A 524 -10.05 22.19 1.47
CA GLU A 524 -11.21 23.03 1.20
C GLU A 524 -12.49 22.20 1.01
N GLN A 525 -12.42 21.08 0.28
CA GLN A 525 -13.54 20.14 0.10
C GLN A 525 -13.95 19.46 1.41
N TRP A 526 -12.98 19.05 2.25
CA TRP A 526 -13.29 18.49 3.57
C TRP A 526 -14.00 19.52 4.46
N LYS A 527 -13.52 20.78 4.48
CA LYS A 527 -14.14 21.88 5.22
C LYS A 527 -15.56 22.18 4.72
N TYR A 528 -15.79 22.15 3.41
CA TYR A 528 -17.10 22.37 2.80
C TYR A 528 -18.10 21.25 3.16
N ASN A 529 -17.63 20.00 3.22
CA ASN A 529 -18.44 18.84 3.56
C ASN A 529 -18.66 18.63 5.08
N LEU A 530 -18.05 19.45 5.93
CA LEU A 530 -18.15 19.37 7.39
C LEU A 530 -19.51 19.93 7.86
N PRO A 531 -20.33 19.19 8.63
CA PRO A 531 -21.63 19.69 9.08
C PRO A 531 -21.52 21.02 9.83
N VAL A 532 -22.52 21.91 9.65
CA VAL A 532 -22.53 23.28 10.22
C VAL A 532 -22.32 23.29 11.74
N GLU A 533 -22.74 22.23 12.45
CA GLU A 533 -22.50 22.09 13.89
C GLU A 533 -21.02 21.99 14.28
N TYR A 534 -20.16 21.46 13.39
CA TYR A 534 -18.71 21.32 13.57
C TYR A 534 -17.89 22.32 12.74
N GLY A 535 -18.41 22.81 11.60
CA GLY A 535 -17.71 23.75 10.73
C GLY A 535 -17.86 25.23 11.09
N ASN A 536 -18.85 25.59 11.92
CA ASN A 536 -19.10 26.99 12.29
C ASN A 536 -18.18 27.49 13.42
N SER A 537 -17.06 28.11 13.04
CA SER A 537 -16.09 28.71 13.97
C SER A 537 -16.69 29.66 15.00
N ALA A 538 -17.82 30.33 14.73
CA ALA A 538 -18.47 31.22 15.70
C ALA A 538 -18.97 30.48 16.96
N ARG A 539 -19.24 29.17 16.88
CA ARG A 539 -19.53 28.34 18.06
C ARG A 539 -18.28 28.15 18.94
N VAL A 540 -17.10 28.13 18.34
CA VAL A 540 -15.81 27.93 19.01
C VAL A 540 -15.31 29.23 19.67
N PHE A 541 -15.70 30.38 19.12
CA PHE A 541 -15.42 31.72 19.64
C PHE A 541 -16.60 32.31 20.44
N SER A 542 -17.48 31.46 20.96
CA SER A 542 -18.59 31.89 21.82
C SER A 542 -18.07 32.46 23.15
N LYS A 543 -18.56 33.65 23.53
CA LYS A 543 -18.20 34.30 24.79
C LYS A 543 -18.63 33.44 26.00
N PRO A 544 -17.87 33.43 27.11
CA PRO A 544 -18.26 32.73 28.32
C PRO A 544 -19.64 33.22 28.81
N GLY A 545 -20.51 32.28 29.17
CA GLY A 545 -21.91 32.53 29.56
C GLY A 545 -22.96 32.24 28.49
N GLY A 546 -22.57 31.84 27.27
CA GLY A 546 -23.51 31.32 26.27
C GLY A 546 -24.10 29.96 26.65
N ASN A 547 -25.35 29.68 26.24
CA ASN A 547 -26.10 28.44 26.54
C ASN A 547 -25.54 27.14 25.91
N GLN A 548 -24.31 27.15 25.39
CA GLN A 548 -23.63 25.96 24.84
C GLN A 548 -22.19 25.95 25.33
N ALA A 549 -21.83 24.96 26.16
CA ALA A 549 -20.48 24.81 26.67
C ALA A 549 -19.51 24.43 25.56
N LEU A 550 -18.38 25.13 25.49
CA LEU A 550 -17.32 24.88 24.50
C LEU A 550 -16.70 23.48 24.72
N ASN A 551 -16.67 22.67 23.66
CA ASN A 551 -16.26 21.26 23.71
C ASN A 551 -14.77 21.09 23.33
N SER A 552 -13.99 20.43 24.20
CA SER A 552 -12.57 20.12 23.95
C SER A 552 -12.34 19.41 22.61
N GLY A 553 -13.16 18.42 22.24
CA GLY A 553 -13.03 17.68 20.98
C GLY A 553 -13.23 18.57 19.75
N LEU A 554 -14.05 19.62 19.86
CA LEU A 554 -14.22 20.63 18.81
C LEU A 554 -13.01 21.58 18.74
N VAL A 555 -12.47 22.01 19.88
CA VAL A 555 -11.22 22.79 19.94
C VAL A 555 -10.05 22.03 19.31
N MET A 556 -9.91 20.74 19.64
CA MET A 556 -8.88 19.86 19.06
C MET A 556 -9.05 19.69 17.55
N LEU A 557 -10.30 19.52 17.07
CA LEU A 557 -10.62 19.44 15.64
C LEU A 557 -10.20 20.71 14.87
N HIS A 558 -10.54 21.90 15.37
CA HIS A 558 -10.14 23.15 14.74
C HIS A 558 -8.63 23.39 14.83
N ALA A 559 -7.99 23.11 15.97
CA ALA A 559 -6.53 23.22 16.11
C ALA A 559 -5.79 22.30 15.12
N ALA A 560 -6.27 21.07 14.93
CA ALA A 560 -5.75 20.13 13.94
C ALA A 560 -5.97 20.65 12.50
N PHE A 561 -7.17 21.11 12.16
CA PHE A 561 -7.45 21.72 10.85
C PHE A 561 -6.49 22.88 10.53
N HIS A 562 -6.34 23.85 11.43
CA HIS A 562 -5.44 24.98 11.21
C HIS A 562 -3.95 24.56 11.19
N THR A 563 -3.57 23.53 11.94
CA THR A 563 -2.23 22.92 11.84
C THR A 563 -2.00 22.27 10.48
N THR A 564 -3.01 21.62 9.90
CA THR A 564 -2.96 21.02 8.56
C THR A 564 -2.86 22.08 7.45
N VAL A 565 -3.65 23.16 7.55
CA VAL A 565 -3.56 24.35 6.68
C VAL A 565 -2.15 24.95 6.75
N ILE A 566 -1.63 25.20 7.96
CA ILE A 566 -0.26 25.70 8.12
C ILE A 566 0.74 24.74 7.48
N ARG A 567 0.72 23.44 7.80
CA ARG A 567 1.71 22.47 7.33
C ARG A 567 1.79 22.41 5.80
N LEU A 568 0.66 22.53 5.08
CA LEU A 568 0.67 22.61 3.62
C LEU A 568 1.28 23.93 3.13
N HIS A 569 0.63 25.07 3.40
CA HIS A 569 0.96 26.34 2.72
C HIS A 569 2.30 26.94 3.14
N SER A 570 2.76 26.65 4.34
CA SER A 570 3.97 27.26 4.89
C SER A 570 5.25 26.87 4.12
N SER A 571 5.21 25.72 3.44
CA SER A 571 6.22 25.32 2.46
C SER A 571 6.31 26.33 1.29
N ALA A 572 5.20 26.63 0.63
CA ALA A 572 5.09 27.60 -0.47
C ALA A 572 5.30 29.05 -0.02
N ALA A 573 4.98 29.37 1.24
CA ALA A 573 5.11 30.71 1.80
C ALA A 573 6.57 31.07 2.18
N TYR A 574 7.34 30.10 2.70
CA TYR A 574 8.65 30.36 3.32
C TYR A 574 9.77 29.39 2.86
N PRO A 575 9.98 29.18 1.54
CA PRO A 575 10.94 28.20 1.05
C PRO A 575 12.39 28.48 1.49
N THR A 576 13.16 27.41 1.67
CA THR A 576 14.62 27.39 1.91
C THR A 576 15.39 28.07 0.79
N HIS A 577 15.26 27.48 -0.39
CA HIS A 577 15.99 27.76 -1.60
C HIS A 577 14.99 28.28 -2.61
N ARG A 578 15.39 29.29 -3.38
CA ARG A 578 14.57 29.89 -4.43
C ARG A 578 15.22 29.60 -5.78
N SER A 579 14.41 29.57 -6.82
CA SER A 579 14.87 29.64 -8.20
C SER A 579 13.99 30.64 -8.97
N PRO A 580 14.33 31.03 -10.21
CA PRO A 580 13.46 31.89 -11.02
C PRO A 580 12.05 31.31 -11.27
N ILE A 581 11.90 30.00 -11.12
CA ILE A 581 10.64 29.25 -11.31
C ILE A 581 9.98 28.81 -9.98
N PHE A 582 10.71 28.89 -8.86
CA PHE A 582 10.26 28.48 -7.53
C PHE A 582 10.39 29.63 -6.54
N THR A 583 9.32 30.43 -6.45
CA THR A 583 9.26 31.69 -5.68
C THR A 583 8.23 31.61 -4.54
N PRO A 584 8.43 32.33 -3.42
CA PRO A 584 7.46 32.41 -2.32
C PRO A 584 6.09 32.91 -2.79
N SER A 585 5.00 32.24 -2.39
CA SER A 585 3.63 32.65 -2.72
C SER A 585 3.02 33.52 -1.61
N PHE A 586 2.45 34.66 -1.99
CA PHE A 586 1.73 35.57 -1.10
C PHE A 586 0.43 34.93 -0.59
N SER A 587 -0.32 34.28 -1.47
CA SER A 587 -1.56 33.58 -1.11
C SER A 587 -1.33 32.46 -0.11
N ALA A 588 -0.18 31.78 -0.21
CA ALA A 588 0.24 30.77 0.76
C ALA A 588 0.58 31.39 2.13
N SER A 589 1.30 32.53 2.16
CA SER A 589 1.62 33.20 3.43
C SER A 589 0.36 33.76 4.11
N GLN A 590 -0.59 34.31 3.34
CA GLN A 590 -1.90 34.75 3.85
C GLN A 590 -2.74 33.60 4.43
N ARG A 591 -2.79 32.43 3.78
CA ARG A 591 -3.44 31.24 4.37
C ARG A 591 -2.75 30.78 5.66
N CYS A 592 -1.41 30.85 5.74
CA CYS A 592 -0.69 30.56 6.98
C CYS A 592 -1.04 31.55 8.09
N LEU A 593 -0.99 32.87 7.82
CA LEU A 593 -1.30 33.89 8.81
C LEU A 593 -2.73 33.76 9.32
N SER A 594 -3.72 33.59 8.44
CA SER A 594 -5.11 33.43 8.89
C SER A 594 -5.34 32.14 9.68
N ALA A 595 -4.61 31.06 9.40
CA ALA A 595 -4.63 29.88 10.25
C ALA A 595 -3.98 30.12 11.63
N VAL A 596 -2.93 30.95 11.70
CA VAL A 596 -2.33 31.40 12.97
C VAL A 596 -3.26 32.32 13.75
N GLU A 597 -3.94 33.27 13.12
CA GLU A 597 -4.98 34.12 13.73
C GLU A 597 -6.08 33.26 14.37
N ASN A 598 -6.55 32.23 13.66
CA ASN A 598 -7.55 31.31 14.19
C ASN A 598 -7.00 30.50 15.38
N ILE A 599 -5.77 29.97 15.34
CA ILE A 599 -5.15 29.29 16.50
C ILE A 599 -4.97 30.26 17.68
N THR A 600 -4.63 31.52 17.42
CA THR A 600 -4.51 32.59 18.41
C THR A 600 -5.86 32.89 19.08
N ALA A 601 -6.92 32.99 18.29
CA ALA A 601 -8.30 33.14 18.78
C ALA A 601 -8.81 31.89 19.52
N LEU A 602 -8.40 30.68 19.12
CA LEU A 602 -8.67 29.46 19.89
C LEU A 602 -7.97 29.51 21.25
N CYS A 603 -6.72 29.97 21.32
CA CYS A 603 -6.00 30.14 22.59
C CYS A 603 -6.74 31.13 23.51
N ALA A 604 -7.20 32.28 23.00
CA ALA A 604 -8.02 33.21 23.77
C ALA A 604 -9.31 32.55 24.29
N SER A 605 -10.12 31.95 23.41
CA SER A 605 -11.38 31.29 23.79
C SER A 605 -11.18 30.14 24.79
N VAL A 606 -10.10 29.38 24.66
CA VAL A 606 -9.72 28.30 25.58
C VAL A 606 -9.32 28.82 26.97
N ARG A 607 -8.64 29.96 27.05
CA ARG A 607 -8.30 30.64 28.32
C ARG A 607 -9.57 31.19 28.98
N ASP A 608 -10.37 31.94 28.23
CA ASP A 608 -11.60 32.60 28.70
C ASP A 608 -12.66 31.59 29.21
N ASN A 609 -12.72 30.40 28.61
CA ASN A 609 -13.60 29.30 29.03
C ASN A 609 -12.93 28.28 29.98
N GLY A 610 -11.69 28.52 30.43
CA GLY A 610 -10.99 27.67 31.41
C GLY A 610 -10.66 26.25 30.93
N LEU A 611 -10.55 26.03 29.61
CA LEU A 611 -10.44 24.70 29.00
C LEU A 611 -9.02 24.13 28.92
N LEU A 612 -7.97 24.90 29.23
CA LEU A 612 -6.57 24.45 29.13
C LEU A 612 -6.31 23.08 29.78
N THR A 613 -6.90 22.85 30.95
CA THR A 613 -6.75 21.59 31.71
C THR A 613 -7.46 20.39 31.07
N LYS A 614 -8.23 20.58 29.99
CA LYS A 614 -8.99 19.57 29.25
C LYS A 614 -8.50 19.41 27.81
N LEU A 615 -7.24 19.76 27.55
CA LEU A 615 -6.58 19.65 26.25
C LEU A 615 -5.25 18.90 26.42
N GLY A 616 -4.88 18.13 25.39
CA GLY A 616 -3.68 17.29 25.39
C GLY A 616 -2.47 17.89 24.69
N PRO A 617 -1.34 17.16 24.65
CA PRO A 617 -0.14 17.54 23.93
C PRO A 617 -0.34 17.95 22.45
N PRO A 618 -1.29 17.40 21.66
CA PRO A 618 -1.53 17.86 20.29
C PRO A 618 -1.99 19.33 20.17
N PHE A 619 -2.64 19.88 21.20
CA PHE A 619 -2.97 21.31 21.24
C PHE A 619 -1.73 22.17 21.49
N ALA A 620 -0.82 21.71 22.36
CA ALA A 620 0.49 22.34 22.53
C ALA A 620 1.29 22.35 21.22
N PHE A 621 1.27 21.23 20.48
CA PHE A 621 1.90 21.14 19.16
C PHE A 621 1.32 22.17 18.18
N SER A 622 -0.01 22.33 18.14
CA SER A 622 -0.68 23.34 17.30
C SER A 622 -0.26 24.78 17.66
N CYS A 623 -0.14 25.10 18.96
CA CYS A 623 0.33 26.41 19.43
C CYS A 623 1.79 26.68 19.06
N TRP A 624 2.66 25.67 19.23
CA TRP A 624 4.07 25.69 18.86
C TRP A 624 4.27 25.90 17.35
N VAL A 625 3.50 25.19 16.52
CA VAL A 625 3.50 25.35 15.06
C VAL A 625 3.09 26.76 14.65
N ALA A 626 2.02 27.30 15.24
CA ALA A 626 1.57 28.66 14.96
C ALA A 626 2.60 29.73 15.37
N ALA A 627 3.23 29.60 16.54
CA ALA A 627 4.25 30.52 17.01
C ALA A 627 5.51 30.51 16.12
N ARG A 628 5.89 29.33 15.59
CA ARG A 628 6.99 29.20 14.64
C ARG A 628 6.72 29.92 13.31
N VAL A 629 5.48 29.90 12.81
CA VAL A 629 5.11 30.68 11.62
C VAL A 629 5.32 32.18 11.85
N LEU A 630 4.95 32.72 13.02
CA LEU A 630 5.18 34.15 13.32
C LEU A 630 6.67 34.53 13.39
N LEU A 631 7.52 33.65 13.95
CA LEU A 631 8.97 33.85 13.96
C LEU A 631 9.57 33.78 12.55
N VAL A 632 9.13 32.85 11.70
CA VAL A 632 9.58 32.74 10.31
C VAL A 632 9.08 33.90 9.46
N HIS A 633 7.81 34.33 9.61
CA HIS A 633 7.26 35.47 8.90
C HIS A 633 7.96 36.78 9.28
N GLY A 634 8.05 37.05 10.59
CA GLY A 634 8.68 38.26 11.13
C GLY A 634 10.19 38.36 10.93
N SER A 635 10.86 37.24 10.58
CA SER A 635 12.30 37.23 10.22
C SER A 635 12.55 37.28 8.71
N THR A 636 11.55 36.98 7.87
CA THR A 636 11.70 36.92 6.40
C THR A 636 11.02 38.08 5.65
N ILE A 637 9.78 38.43 6.04
CA ILE A 637 8.91 39.38 5.32
C ILE A 637 8.77 40.70 6.10
N ASP A 638 8.15 40.67 7.28
CA ASP A 638 7.79 41.90 8.02
C ASP A 638 8.95 42.55 8.78
N HIS A 639 10.07 41.85 8.92
CA HIS A 639 11.24 42.22 9.74
C HIS A 639 10.94 42.49 11.24
N ARG A 640 9.69 42.27 11.68
CA ARG A 640 9.21 42.34 13.06
C ARG A 640 8.34 41.13 13.37
N VAL A 641 8.50 40.55 14.55
CA VAL A 641 7.65 39.43 15.02
C VAL A 641 6.32 39.97 15.55
N ASP A 642 5.20 39.39 15.11
CA ASP A 642 3.86 39.79 15.55
C ASP A 642 3.65 39.54 17.05
N THR A 643 3.09 40.53 17.76
CA THR A 643 2.82 40.47 19.20
C THR A 643 1.87 39.35 19.64
N SER A 644 1.08 38.80 18.72
CA SER A 644 0.21 37.63 18.92
C SER A 644 0.98 36.38 19.34
N ILE A 645 2.29 36.30 19.10
CA ILE A 645 3.10 35.20 19.60
C ILE A 645 3.05 35.08 21.14
N ASN A 646 2.84 36.18 21.85
CA ASN A 646 2.82 36.19 23.32
C ASN A 646 1.63 35.41 23.92
N ILE A 647 0.45 35.39 23.27
CA ILE A 647 -0.66 34.55 23.75
C ILE A 647 -0.42 33.06 23.45
N LEU A 648 0.31 32.73 22.38
CA LEU A 648 0.72 31.35 22.08
C LEU A 648 1.77 30.86 23.10
N VAL A 649 2.77 31.68 23.42
CA VAL A 649 3.83 31.36 24.39
C VAL A 649 3.28 31.23 25.82
N SER A 650 2.46 32.18 26.28
CA SER A 650 1.83 32.08 27.61
C SER A 650 0.86 30.90 27.70
N THR A 651 0.14 30.57 26.61
CA THR A 651 -0.71 29.37 26.56
C THR A 651 0.11 28.07 26.63
N LEU A 652 1.30 28.03 26.01
CA LEU A 652 2.24 26.91 26.15
C LEU A 652 2.82 26.80 27.58
N GLN A 653 3.11 27.92 28.23
CA GLN A 653 3.60 27.96 29.62
C GLN A 653 2.52 27.47 30.61
N ASP A 654 1.28 27.95 30.48
CA ASP A 654 0.16 27.55 31.34
C ASP A 654 -0.22 26.07 31.14
N LEU A 655 -0.24 25.60 29.89
CA LEU A 655 -0.42 24.18 29.56
C LEU A 655 0.77 23.32 30.01
N GLY A 656 1.95 23.94 30.10
CA GLY A 656 3.20 23.36 30.60
C GLY A 656 3.15 22.88 32.05
N GLN A 657 2.22 23.38 32.85
CA GLN A 657 1.96 22.91 34.22
C GLN A 657 1.48 21.44 34.26
N TYR A 658 0.93 20.93 33.15
CA TYR A 658 0.36 19.58 33.03
C TYR A 658 1.09 18.70 32.00
N TRP A 659 1.82 19.32 31.06
CA TRP A 659 2.49 18.65 29.95
C TRP A 659 3.88 19.25 29.72
N GLU A 660 4.95 18.55 30.14
CA GLU A 660 6.32 19.06 30.09
C GLU A 660 6.77 19.47 28.68
N VAL A 661 6.23 18.81 27.64
CA VAL A 661 6.50 19.17 26.24
C VAL A 661 6.00 20.58 25.90
N ALA A 662 4.86 21.01 26.47
CA ALA A 662 4.35 22.37 26.32
C ALA A 662 5.22 23.39 27.08
N ALA A 663 5.72 23.02 28.27
CA ALA A 663 6.68 23.83 29.02
C ALA A 663 7.99 24.02 28.23
N ARG A 664 8.54 22.94 27.62
CA ARG A 664 9.72 23.07 26.76
C ARG A 664 9.46 23.93 25.54
N TYR A 665 8.37 23.73 24.82
CA TYR A 665 7.97 24.60 23.70
C TYR A 665 7.86 26.08 24.11
N GLY A 666 7.21 26.38 25.24
CA GLY A 666 7.10 27.73 25.79
C GLY A 666 8.46 28.33 26.15
N ASN A 667 9.33 27.56 26.81
CA ASN A 667 10.68 28.00 27.21
C ASN A 667 11.58 28.27 26.00
N LEU A 668 11.55 27.40 24.98
CA LEU A 668 12.33 27.59 23.74
C LEU A 668 11.90 28.85 23.00
N LEU A 669 10.59 29.08 22.82
CA LEU A 669 10.07 30.31 22.20
C LEU A 669 10.41 31.56 23.04
N SER A 670 10.31 31.47 24.37
CA SER A 670 10.64 32.58 25.27
C SER A 670 12.10 33.02 25.12
N ARG A 671 13.03 32.07 25.04
CA ARG A 671 14.45 32.33 24.82
C ARG A 671 14.73 32.94 23.43
N VAL A 672 14.08 32.43 22.38
CA VAL A 672 14.20 33.00 21.02
C VAL A 672 13.71 34.46 21.00
N LEU A 673 12.65 34.77 21.74
CA LEU A 673 12.12 36.12 21.85
C LEU A 673 13.01 37.06 22.68
N SER A 674 13.66 36.61 23.76
CA SER A 674 14.61 37.44 24.52
C SER A 674 15.87 37.76 23.69
N GLU A 675 16.50 36.76 23.07
CA GLU A 675 17.65 36.96 22.19
C GLU A 675 17.29 37.81 20.93
N TYR A 676 16.01 37.92 20.57
CA TYR A 676 15.53 38.82 19.53
C TYR A 676 15.34 40.26 20.02
N GLN A 677 14.82 40.45 21.23
CA GLN A 677 14.67 41.78 21.85
C GLN A 677 16.03 42.42 22.18
N GLU A 678 16.96 41.65 22.74
CA GLU A 678 18.34 42.08 23.02
C GLU A 678 19.08 42.51 21.74
N SER A 679 18.89 41.76 20.64
CA SER A 679 19.40 42.10 19.31
C SER A 679 18.85 43.44 18.78
N GLN A 680 17.54 43.67 18.89
CA GLN A 680 16.94 44.95 18.48
C GLN A 680 17.44 46.14 19.32
N GLN A 681 17.66 45.96 20.63
CA GLN A 681 18.17 47.02 21.50
C GLN A 681 19.66 47.32 21.22
N SER A 682 20.47 46.29 21.01
CA SER A 682 21.91 46.41 20.74
C SER A 682 22.22 47.14 19.43
N ALA A 683 21.36 47.01 18.42
CA ALA A 683 21.49 47.68 17.13
C ALA A 683 21.40 49.23 17.21
N GLY A 684 20.97 49.79 18.35
CA GLY A 684 20.72 51.22 18.50
C GLY A 684 21.94 52.13 18.75
N MET A 685 23.13 51.59 19.09
CA MET A 685 24.29 52.41 19.51
C MET A 685 25.59 52.21 18.72
N GLY A 686 25.69 51.21 17.82
CA GLY A 686 26.96 50.85 17.17
C GLY A 686 27.09 51.15 15.68
N GLY A 687 25.99 51.26 14.92
CA GLY A 687 25.99 51.44 13.46
C GLY A 687 26.41 50.21 12.64
N GLU A 688 27.34 49.40 13.14
CA GLU A 688 27.83 48.18 12.50
C GLU A 688 26.92 46.97 12.79
N ARG A 689 26.35 46.37 11.74
CA ARG A 689 25.48 45.18 11.83
C ARG A 689 26.28 43.88 11.94
N VAL A 690 26.93 43.66 13.09
CA VAL A 690 27.36 42.30 13.46
C VAL A 690 26.12 41.42 13.58
N THR A 691 26.02 40.34 12.80
CA THR A 691 24.87 39.43 12.78
C THR A 691 24.81 38.61 14.09
N PRO A 692 23.82 38.82 14.98
CA PRO A 692 23.83 38.18 16.29
C PRO A 692 23.44 36.70 16.25
N SER A 693 23.65 35.97 17.37
CA SER A 693 23.23 34.57 17.56
C SER A 693 21.78 34.32 17.14
N THR A 694 20.91 35.31 17.38
CA THR A 694 19.52 35.44 16.94
C THR A 694 19.28 34.98 15.50
N VAL A 695 20.17 35.33 14.55
CA VAL A 695 20.01 34.95 13.13
C VAL A 695 20.11 33.43 12.95
N LYS A 696 21.07 32.81 13.65
CA LYS A 696 21.29 31.36 13.62
C LYS A 696 20.12 30.62 14.29
N ILE A 697 19.61 31.17 15.40
CA ILE A 697 18.48 30.60 16.13
C ILE A 697 17.17 30.73 15.34
N LEU A 698 16.90 31.86 14.68
CA LEU A 698 15.75 32.02 13.78
C LEU A 698 15.83 31.11 12.55
N ALA A 699 17.04 30.79 12.08
CA ALA A 699 17.24 29.73 11.09
C ALA A 699 17.01 28.32 11.68
N ASP A 700 17.39 28.06 12.94
CA ASP A 700 17.15 26.78 13.62
C ASP A 700 15.65 26.54 13.95
N MET A 701 14.83 27.60 14.10
CA MET A 701 13.36 27.52 14.22
C MET A 701 12.65 26.88 13.01
N ARG A 702 13.40 26.36 12.03
CA ARG A 702 12.95 25.70 10.79
C ARG A 702 12.93 24.15 10.88
N ARG A 703 13.77 23.55 11.74
CA ARG A 703 13.98 22.08 11.94
C ARG A 703 12.76 21.31 12.48
N CYS A 704 12.87 19.98 12.69
CA CYS A 704 11.79 19.23 13.39
C CYS A 704 11.72 19.61 14.89
N ALA A 705 10.65 19.20 15.58
CA ALA A 705 10.44 19.56 16.98
C ALA A 705 11.38 18.82 17.94
N PHE A 706 11.90 17.65 17.55
CA PHE A 706 12.86 16.87 18.33
C PHE A 706 14.30 17.41 18.19
N ASP A 707 14.76 17.70 16.98
CA ASP A 707 16.13 18.17 16.74
C ASP A 707 16.41 19.49 17.46
N LEU A 708 15.41 20.40 17.47
CA LEU A 708 15.55 21.70 18.11
C LEU A 708 15.64 21.61 19.64
N ASP A 709 14.89 20.67 20.25
CA ASP A 709 14.97 20.32 21.68
C ASP A 709 16.38 19.79 22.00
N PHE A 710 16.90 18.87 21.18
CA PHE A 710 18.23 18.26 21.32
C PHE A 710 19.40 19.24 21.10
N LEU A 711 19.31 20.12 20.09
CA LEU A 711 20.33 21.10 19.75
C LEU A 711 20.42 22.20 20.81
N ILE A 712 19.29 22.73 21.28
CA ILE A 712 19.27 23.80 22.28
C ILE A 712 19.64 23.26 23.67
N ALA A 713 19.29 22.01 24.00
CA ALA A 713 19.74 21.35 25.23
C ALA A 713 21.27 21.12 25.30
N ARG A 714 21.98 21.21 24.17
CA ARG A 714 23.46 21.13 24.10
C ARG A 714 24.17 22.49 24.15
N GLN A 715 23.44 23.60 24.11
CA GLN A 715 24.04 24.92 24.27
C GLN A 715 24.32 25.19 25.76
N PRO A 716 25.49 25.78 26.12
CA PRO A 716 25.76 26.15 27.51
C PRO A 716 24.76 27.20 27.97
N LYS A 717 24.27 27.06 29.21
CA LYS A 717 23.45 28.10 29.84
C LYS A 717 24.32 29.34 30.09
N PHE A 718 23.90 30.48 29.55
CA PHE A 718 24.41 31.78 29.98
C PHE A 718 23.76 32.16 31.32
N ASP A 719 24.23 31.56 32.40
CA ASP A 719 23.92 32.04 33.75
C ASP A 719 24.65 33.37 33.95
N GLY A 720 23.90 34.47 33.95
CA GLY A 720 24.41 35.84 33.81
C GLY A 720 25.11 36.39 35.05
N ASN A 721 26.30 35.88 35.37
CA ASN A 721 27.17 36.47 36.39
C ASN A 721 28.66 36.44 35.96
N ALA A 722 29.42 37.46 36.33
CA ALA A 722 30.66 37.81 35.64
C ALA A 722 31.83 36.82 35.87
N GLY A 723 32.38 36.29 34.78
CA GLY A 723 33.59 35.47 34.75
C GLY A 723 34.25 35.51 33.36
N LEU A 724 35.58 35.49 33.32
CA LEU A 724 36.38 35.64 32.09
C LEU A 724 35.99 34.61 31.01
N PRO A 725 35.97 34.99 29.71
CA PRO A 725 35.61 34.09 28.62
C PRO A 725 36.65 32.97 28.47
N SER A 726 36.30 31.76 28.90
CA SER A 726 37.11 30.57 28.63
C SER A 726 37.05 30.24 27.14
N VAL A 727 38.14 30.55 26.42
CA VAL A 727 38.30 30.19 25.01
C VAL A 727 38.62 28.70 24.90
N THR A 728 37.62 27.87 25.18
CA THR A 728 37.60 26.45 24.81
C THR A 728 36.68 26.34 23.60
N PRO A 729 37.19 26.09 22.37
CA PRO A 729 36.32 26.08 21.19
C PRO A 729 35.33 24.92 21.30
N ALA A 730 34.04 25.24 21.35
CA ALA A 730 32.98 24.25 21.21
C ALA A 730 33.22 23.52 19.88
N ARG A 731 33.51 22.21 19.97
CA ARG A 731 33.93 21.38 18.83
C ARG A 731 32.79 21.27 17.83
N THR A 732 32.73 22.26 16.94
CA THR A 732 31.78 22.33 15.84
C THR A 732 32.08 21.13 14.94
N PRO A 733 31.07 20.31 14.58
CA PRO A 733 31.29 19.21 13.65
C PRO A 733 31.92 19.70 12.35
N ALA A 734 32.74 18.87 11.72
CA ALA A 734 33.35 19.19 10.43
C ALA A 734 32.26 19.44 9.37
N PRO A 735 32.54 20.17 8.26
CA PRO A 735 31.58 20.33 7.17
C PRO A 735 30.97 18.98 6.71
N ASN A 736 31.82 17.95 6.65
CA ASN A 736 31.50 16.55 6.31
C ASN A 736 30.60 15.84 7.35
N GLU A 737 30.49 16.37 8.57
CA GLU A 737 29.56 15.91 9.62
C GLU A 737 28.24 16.73 9.63
N LEU A 738 28.17 17.81 8.82
CA LEU A 738 27.01 18.71 8.71
C LEU A 738 26.19 18.46 7.43
N GLU A 739 26.66 17.63 6.49
CA GLU A 739 25.97 17.28 5.23
C GLU A 739 24.59 16.59 5.41
N TYR A 740 24.24 16.21 6.64
CA TYR A 740 22.93 15.63 6.99
C TYR A 740 21.91 16.63 7.56
N LEU A 741 22.29 17.89 7.81
CA LEU A 741 21.41 18.90 8.44
C LEU A 741 20.57 19.68 7.43
N ASP A 742 19.71 18.96 6.72
CA ASP A 742 18.71 19.55 5.84
C ASP A 742 17.62 20.27 6.64
N VAL A 743 17.19 21.44 6.16
CA VAL A 743 16.98 22.57 7.08
C VAL A 743 15.57 22.59 7.73
N PHE A 744 14.67 21.66 7.38
CA PHE A 744 13.23 21.92 7.53
C PHE A 744 12.27 20.74 7.79
N ASP A 745 12.60 19.70 8.55
CA ASP A 745 11.67 18.55 8.72
C ASP A 745 10.24 18.87 9.26
N PHE A 746 9.97 20.06 9.81
CA PHE A 746 8.58 20.54 10.03
C PHE A 746 7.95 21.34 8.86
N PHE A 747 8.72 21.97 7.97
CA PHE A 747 8.20 22.69 6.78
C PHE A 747 8.85 22.19 5.48
N ASN A 748 9.10 20.88 5.36
CA ASN A 748 10.00 20.31 4.34
C ASN A 748 9.72 20.83 2.93
N MET A 749 10.83 21.18 2.27
CA MET A 749 10.93 21.71 0.93
C MET A 749 12.21 21.15 0.28
N PRO A 750 12.45 21.32 -1.03
CA PRO A 750 13.11 20.26 -1.77
C PRO A 750 14.62 20.22 -1.64
N ARG A 751 15.17 19.01 -1.66
CA ARG A 751 16.60 18.72 -1.61
C ARG A 751 17.17 18.70 -3.03
N LEU A 752 18.27 19.43 -3.26
CA LEU A 752 19.04 19.34 -4.49
C LEU A 752 19.80 17.99 -4.56
N PRO A 753 20.02 17.42 -5.76
CA PRO A 753 20.92 16.27 -5.91
C PRO A 753 22.35 16.63 -5.48
N VAL A 754 22.96 15.83 -4.61
CA VAL A 754 24.36 16.00 -4.21
C VAL A 754 25.27 15.48 -5.33
N SER A 755 26.01 16.38 -5.97
CA SER A 755 27.02 16.02 -6.98
C SER A 755 28.21 15.30 -6.33
N MET A 756 28.20 13.97 -6.37
CA MET A 756 29.37 13.15 -6.02
C MET A 756 30.43 13.17 -7.12
N ASP A 757 31.12 14.31 -7.29
CA ASP A 757 32.26 14.43 -8.21
C ASP A 757 33.31 15.43 -7.72
N THR A 758 34.19 15.00 -6.81
CA THR A 758 35.66 15.29 -6.79
C THR A 758 36.35 14.72 -5.54
N MET A 759 36.60 13.41 -5.53
CA MET A 759 37.69 12.81 -4.73
C MET A 759 38.85 12.40 -5.66
N THR A 760 39.50 13.39 -6.27
CA THR A 760 40.74 13.20 -7.02
C THR A 760 41.92 13.08 -6.06
N THR A 761 42.38 11.85 -5.83
CA THR A 761 43.59 11.55 -5.05
C THR A 761 44.84 12.13 -5.73
N TYR A 762 45.52 13.08 -5.08
CA TYR A 762 46.84 13.55 -5.51
C TYR A 762 47.95 12.92 -4.66
N PRO A 763 49.07 12.47 -5.26
CA PRO A 763 50.15 11.83 -4.55
C PRO A 763 51.02 12.84 -3.79
N SER A 764 51.52 12.44 -2.62
CA SER A 764 52.46 13.22 -1.82
C SER A 764 53.86 13.27 -2.43
N ASN A 765 54.45 14.46 -2.52
CA ASN A 765 55.90 14.65 -2.53
C ASN A 765 56.28 16.04 -1.97
N ALA A 766 57.54 16.24 -1.63
CA ALA A 766 58.01 17.31 -0.73
C ALA A 766 58.54 18.58 -1.44
N ASP A 767 58.67 19.64 -0.62
CA ASP A 767 59.40 20.90 -0.81
C ASP A 767 59.02 21.83 -1.99
N GLY A 768 58.80 23.12 -1.67
CA GLY A 768 58.67 24.20 -2.67
C GLY A 768 57.68 25.32 -2.28
N ASN A 769 58.19 26.42 -1.74
CA ASN A 769 57.41 27.61 -1.36
C ASN A 769 57.09 28.53 -2.56
N MET A 770 55.81 28.81 -2.85
CA MET A 770 55.37 30.05 -3.55
C MET A 770 53.85 30.33 -3.44
N GLN A 771 53.45 31.58 -3.75
CA GLN A 771 52.10 32.16 -3.58
C GLN A 771 50.94 31.39 -4.22
N MET A 772 49.79 31.41 -3.51
CA MET A 772 48.45 31.31 -4.09
C MET A 772 47.91 32.72 -4.43
N PRO A 773 47.22 32.93 -5.58
CA PRO A 773 46.43 34.12 -5.85
C PRO A 773 45.13 34.16 -5.03
N GLU A 774 44.56 35.35 -4.81
CA GLU A 774 43.32 35.52 -4.05
C GLU A 774 42.09 34.95 -4.77
N GLY A 775 41.41 33.99 -4.15
CA GLY A 775 40.13 33.44 -4.61
C GLY A 775 38.95 34.07 -3.87
N GLY A 776 38.16 34.91 -4.57
CA GLY A 776 37.03 35.64 -3.99
C GLY A 776 35.66 35.16 -4.46
N TYR A 777 35.14 34.08 -3.86
CA TYR A 777 33.70 33.75 -3.87
C TYR A 777 33.28 33.26 -2.48
N GLY A 778 32.60 34.13 -1.72
CA GLY A 778 32.22 33.86 -0.34
C GLY A 778 30.91 33.08 -0.20
N ASN A 779 30.84 32.20 0.80
CA ASN A 779 29.60 31.56 1.23
C ASN A 779 28.71 32.54 2.00
N GLU A 780 28.07 33.47 1.29
CA GLU A 780 27.09 34.37 1.89
C GLU A 780 25.77 33.65 2.21
N SER A 781 25.55 33.31 3.48
CA SER A 781 24.25 32.88 4.01
C SER A 781 23.29 34.08 4.16
N ASN A 782 23.11 34.85 3.08
CA ASN A 782 22.50 36.18 3.12
C ASN A 782 20.96 36.09 3.18
N ILE A 783 20.35 36.61 4.26
CA ILE A 783 18.89 36.75 4.36
C ILE A 783 18.45 37.90 3.45
N THR A 784 18.18 37.56 2.19
CA THR A 784 17.69 38.49 1.17
C THR A 784 16.21 38.79 1.38
N ASN A 785 15.85 40.08 1.40
CA ASN A 785 14.47 40.55 1.60
C ASN A 785 13.46 39.73 0.78
N TYR A 786 12.44 39.20 1.46
CA TYR A 786 11.36 38.45 0.82
C TYR A 786 10.30 39.44 0.30
N MET A 787 10.67 40.31 -0.64
CA MET A 787 9.69 41.15 -1.34
C MET A 787 8.82 40.29 -2.25
N VAL A 788 7.58 40.03 -1.85
CA VAL A 788 6.62 39.22 -2.61
C VAL A 788 5.68 40.14 -3.39
N ASP A 789 5.83 40.18 -4.71
CA ASP A 789 4.89 40.87 -5.59
C ASP A 789 3.59 40.05 -5.74
N ALA A 790 2.51 40.53 -5.12
CA ALA A 790 1.20 39.89 -5.19
C ALA A 790 0.60 39.81 -6.61
N SER A 791 1.06 40.63 -7.57
CA SER A 791 0.64 40.53 -8.98
C SER A 791 1.38 39.40 -9.74
N SER A 792 2.50 38.93 -9.20
CA SER A 792 3.30 37.83 -9.76
C SER A 792 2.76 36.45 -9.37
N ASP A 793 2.00 36.32 -8.28
CA ASP A 793 1.72 35.08 -7.55
C ASP A 793 1.20 33.93 -8.43
N TRP A 794 2.00 32.86 -8.52
CA TRP A 794 1.70 31.63 -9.28
C TRP A 794 0.53 30.84 -8.68
N PHE A 795 0.13 31.14 -7.44
CA PHE A 795 -1.03 30.53 -6.81
C PHE A 795 -2.35 31.06 -7.43
N ILE A 796 -2.46 32.37 -7.69
CA ILE A 796 -3.73 33.01 -8.09
C ILE A 796 -4.04 32.79 -9.58
N LYS A 797 -3.03 32.63 -10.43
CA LYS A 797 -3.15 32.62 -11.90
C LYS A 797 -3.91 31.43 -12.52
N GLY A 798 -4.52 30.56 -11.71
CA GLY A 798 -5.34 29.43 -12.17
C GLY A 798 -6.77 29.77 -12.63
N LEU A 799 -7.22 31.02 -12.49
CA LEU A 799 -8.63 31.41 -12.75
C LEU A 799 -8.79 32.46 -13.86
N ASN A 800 -8.58 32.08 -15.12
CA ASN A 800 -9.32 32.60 -16.29
C ASN A 800 -8.92 31.91 -17.62
N PRO A 801 -9.82 31.17 -18.29
CA PRO A 801 -9.48 30.43 -19.52
C PRO A 801 -9.63 31.26 -20.82
N THR A 802 -9.31 32.57 -20.81
CA THR A 802 -9.37 33.42 -22.03
C THR A 802 -8.35 34.57 -22.06
N THR A 803 -7.23 34.38 -22.76
CA THR A 803 -6.56 35.42 -23.57
C THR A 803 -5.60 34.76 -24.56
N ASN A 804 -5.81 34.95 -25.86
CA ASN A 804 -4.80 34.63 -26.86
C ASN A 804 -3.66 35.66 -26.78
N LEU A 805 -2.44 35.22 -26.48
CA LEU A 805 -1.23 36.02 -26.64
C LEU A 805 -0.25 35.27 -27.56
N THR A 806 -0.32 35.60 -28.84
CA THR A 806 0.52 35.02 -29.89
C THR A 806 1.95 35.54 -29.79
N ILE A 807 2.77 34.90 -28.95
CA ILE A 807 4.21 35.19 -28.88
C ILE A 807 4.90 34.54 -30.09
N ASN A 808 5.06 35.31 -31.16
CA ASN A 808 5.88 34.94 -32.30
C ASN A 808 7.37 34.96 -31.91
N LEU A 809 7.91 33.82 -31.50
CA LEU A 809 9.36 33.58 -31.39
C LEU A 809 9.83 32.61 -32.48
N SER A 810 9.89 33.12 -33.70
CA SER A 810 10.43 32.41 -34.85
C SER A 810 11.97 32.47 -34.86
N ILE A 811 12.62 31.52 -34.16
CA ILE A 811 14.08 31.30 -34.25
C ILE A 811 14.37 29.82 -34.55
N ASN A 812 14.85 29.58 -35.78
CA ASN A 812 15.59 28.43 -36.32
C ASN A 812 15.34 27.01 -35.78
N MET A 813 14.93 26.12 -36.69
CA MET A 813 15.06 24.67 -36.53
C MET A 813 16.52 24.21 -36.70
N SER A 814 17.08 23.57 -35.67
CA SER A 814 18.17 22.59 -35.81
C SER A 814 18.18 21.64 -34.62
N THR A 815 18.37 20.34 -34.87
CA THR A 815 18.55 19.26 -33.87
C THR A 815 17.53 19.26 -32.71
N GLN A 816 16.35 18.68 -32.94
CA GLN A 816 15.34 18.47 -31.89
C GLN A 816 15.49 17.10 -31.22
N ASP A 817 15.73 17.11 -29.91
CA ASP A 817 15.45 16.00 -28.99
C ASP A 817 13.91 15.91 -28.79
N PRO A 818 13.32 14.73 -28.50
CA PRO A 818 11.87 14.54 -28.55
C PRO A 818 11.19 15.09 -27.28
N GLN A 819 10.55 16.25 -27.37
CA GLN A 819 9.93 16.92 -26.22
C GLN A 819 8.87 16.06 -25.49
N HIS A 820 8.15 15.20 -26.21
CA HIS A 820 7.22 14.23 -25.62
C HIS A 820 7.21 12.91 -26.39
N ILE A 821 7.32 11.79 -25.66
CA ILE A 821 7.21 10.42 -26.20
C ILE A 821 5.97 9.75 -25.59
N ALA A 822 5.01 9.38 -26.42
CA ALA A 822 3.84 8.62 -25.99
C ALA A 822 4.04 7.11 -26.25
N ILE A 823 3.93 6.29 -25.21
CA ILE A 823 4.12 4.84 -25.27
C ILE A 823 2.75 4.17 -25.03
N LEU A 824 2.23 3.46 -26.01
CA LEU A 824 0.94 2.80 -25.93
C LEU A 824 1.11 1.33 -25.55
N GLY A 825 0.81 1.00 -24.29
CA GLY A 825 0.86 -0.35 -23.70
C GLY A 825 1.92 -0.54 -22.61
N ALA A 826 1.49 -0.93 -21.40
CA ALA A 826 2.35 -1.21 -20.24
C ALA A 826 2.67 -2.71 -20.04
N GLY A 827 2.85 -3.44 -21.15
CA GLY A 827 3.41 -4.80 -21.10
C GLY A 827 4.93 -4.78 -20.91
N ILE A 828 5.55 -5.96 -20.75
CA ILE A 828 7.00 -6.13 -20.57
C ILE A 828 7.84 -5.34 -21.58
N ILE A 829 7.47 -5.35 -22.87
CA ILE A 829 8.19 -4.59 -23.91
C ILE A 829 8.03 -3.08 -23.72
N GLY A 830 6.82 -2.59 -23.45
CA GLY A 830 6.53 -1.16 -23.30
C GLY A 830 7.20 -0.56 -22.07
N LEU A 831 7.17 -1.26 -20.93
CA LEU A 831 7.85 -0.86 -19.70
C LEU A 831 9.38 -0.81 -19.90
N THR A 832 10.00 -1.88 -20.41
CA THR A 832 11.46 -1.90 -20.60
C THR A 832 11.90 -0.87 -21.66
N SER A 833 11.12 -0.67 -22.73
CA SER A 833 11.39 0.38 -23.73
C SER A 833 11.28 1.78 -23.13
N ALA A 834 10.32 2.04 -22.24
CA ALA A 834 10.19 3.32 -21.56
C ALA A 834 11.43 3.64 -20.70
N LEU A 835 11.99 2.65 -20.00
CA LEU A 835 13.20 2.81 -19.18
C LEU A 835 14.43 3.14 -20.03
N VAL A 836 14.61 2.45 -21.17
CA VAL A 836 15.73 2.71 -22.10
C VAL A 836 15.59 4.08 -22.75
N LEU A 837 14.39 4.46 -23.20
CA LEU A 837 14.14 5.77 -23.81
C LEU A 837 14.32 6.92 -22.80
N ALA A 838 13.84 6.77 -21.55
CA ALA A 838 14.03 7.78 -20.51
C ALA A 838 15.50 7.94 -20.09
N HIS A 839 16.32 6.89 -20.23
CA HIS A 839 17.76 6.98 -19.97
C HIS A 839 18.51 7.67 -21.11
N ALA A 840 18.13 7.40 -22.37
CA ALA A 840 18.78 7.96 -23.55
C ALA A 840 18.32 9.38 -23.90
N HIS A 841 17.10 9.75 -23.50
CA HIS A 841 16.54 11.10 -23.66
C HIS A 841 16.03 11.64 -22.30
N PRO A 842 16.92 12.02 -21.35
CA PRO A 842 16.50 12.52 -20.02
C PRO A 842 15.70 13.83 -20.07
N SER A 843 15.75 14.52 -21.20
CA SER A 843 15.00 15.74 -21.57
C SER A 843 13.53 15.47 -21.93
N ALA A 844 13.18 14.24 -22.31
CA ALA A 844 11.91 13.90 -22.92
C ALA A 844 10.84 13.55 -21.89
N SER A 845 9.69 14.23 -21.93
CA SER A 845 8.54 13.80 -21.13
C SER A 845 7.97 12.51 -21.72
N ILE A 846 8.18 11.37 -21.04
CA ILE A 846 7.62 10.08 -21.47
C ILE A 846 6.30 9.79 -20.74
N THR A 847 5.28 9.40 -21.49
CA THR A 847 3.98 8.98 -20.96
C THR A 847 3.62 7.57 -21.47
N ILE A 848 3.39 6.62 -20.57
CA ILE A 848 2.86 5.29 -20.89
C ILE A 848 1.34 5.31 -20.72
N THR A 849 0.60 5.23 -21.83
CA THR A 849 -0.85 5.07 -21.85
C THR A 849 -1.23 3.60 -21.98
N ALA A 850 -2.08 3.07 -21.10
CA ALA A 850 -2.54 1.68 -21.20
C ALA A 850 -3.87 1.41 -20.46
N THR A 851 -4.64 0.43 -20.94
CA THR A 851 -5.84 -0.07 -20.22
C THR A 851 -5.44 -0.80 -18.94
N HIS A 852 -4.32 -1.53 -18.98
CA HIS A 852 -3.84 -2.41 -17.92
C HIS A 852 -2.37 -2.11 -17.53
N PHE A 853 -2.05 -2.24 -16.25
CA PHE A 853 -0.74 -2.00 -15.64
C PHE A 853 -0.33 -3.12 -14.67
N PRO A 854 0.96 -3.24 -14.32
CA PRO A 854 1.45 -4.18 -13.31
C PRO A 854 0.66 -4.18 -12.00
N GLY A 855 0.07 -5.33 -11.68
CA GLY A 855 -0.88 -5.53 -10.57
C GLY A 855 -2.28 -5.94 -11.05
N ASP A 856 -2.68 -5.54 -12.26
CA ASP A 856 -3.97 -5.92 -12.84
C ASP A 856 -4.00 -7.40 -13.25
N ARG A 857 -5.18 -8.00 -13.13
CA ARG A 857 -5.47 -9.37 -13.57
C ARG A 857 -6.54 -9.35 -14.67
N SER A 858 -6.11 -9.42 -15.92
CA SER A 858 -6.97 -9.41 -17.11
C SER A 858 -6.41 -10.32 -18.19
N ILE A 859 -7.26 -11.07 -18.90
CA ILE A 859 -6.87 -11.99 -19.98
C ILE A 859 -6.26 -11.24 -21.19
N ASP A 860 -6.72 -10.01 -21.44
CA ASP A 860 -6.15 -9.08 -22.44
C ASP A 860 -4.79 -8.47 -21.98
N TYR A 861 -4.30 -8.76 -20.77
CA TYR A 861 -3.00 -8.32 -20.27
C TYR A 861 -2.05 -9.51 -20.09
N THR A 862 -1.26 -9.82 -21.12
CA THR A 862 -0.45 -11.05 -21.18
C THR A 862 0.63 -11.17 -20.09
N SER A 863 1.37 -10.09 -19.82
CA SER A 863 2.68 -10.19 -19.16
C SER A 863 2.66 -10.81 -17.75
N PRO A 864 1.67 -10.55 -16.87
CA PRO A 864 1.59 -11.20 -15.55
C PRO A 864 1.51 -12.74 -15.61
N TRP A 865 0.89 -13.29 -16.66
CA TRP A 865 0.53 -14.71 -16.77
C TRP A 865 1.62 -15.62 -17.34
N ALA A 866 2.75 -15.06 -17.78
CA ALA A 866 3.82 -15.83 -18.41
C ALA A 866 4.50 -16.82 -17.44
N GLY A 867 4.98 -17.95 -17.98
CA GLY A 867 5.90 -18.85 -17.27
C GLY A 867 7.22 -18.15 -16.91
N ALA A 868 7.81 -17.48 -17.92
CA ALA A 868 8.97 -16.59 -17.83
C ALA A 868 10.25 -17.21 -17.23
N ASN A 869 11.00 -17.89 -18.10
CA ASN A 869 12.43 -18.15 -17.95
C ASN A 869 13.23 -17.22 -18.90
N TRP A 870 14.54 -17.43 -18.99
CA TRP A 870 15.28 -17.17 -20.23
C TRP A 870 15.62 -18.52 -20.90
N SER A 871 15.02 -18.76 -22.06
CA SER A 871 15.31 -19.88 -22.97
C SER A 871 15.15 -19.33 -24.38
N SER A 872 16.26 -19.13 -25.10
CA SER A 872 16.22 -18.43 -26.38
C SER A 872 15.36 -19.18 -27.39
N MET A 873 14.36 -18.49 -27.95
CA MET A 873 13.49 -19.00 -29.01
C MET A 873 13.99 -18.59 -30.40
N ALA A 874 14.99 -17.70 -30.47
CA ALA A 874 15.59 -17.27 -31.71
C ALA A 874 16.54 -18.32 -32.30
N ASN A 875 16.55 -18.41 -33.63
CA ASN A 875 17.42 -19.23 -34.46
C ASN A 875 17.65 -18.57 -35.84
N ASP A 876 17.53 -17.24 -35.93
CA ASP A 876 17.52 -16.48 -37.18
C ASP A 876 18.93 -16.08 -37.67
N ASN A 877 20.00 -16.44 -36.94
CA ASN A 877 21.37 -15.95 -37.08
C ASN A 877 21.42 -14.40 -37.14
N GLY A 878 20.53 -13.74 -36.41
CA GLY A 878 20.03 -12.42 -36.79
C GLY A 878 19.55 -11.57 -35.62
N PRO A 879 18.65 -10.60 -35.89
CA PRO A 879 18.21 -9.65 -34.89
C PRO A 879 17.55 -10.29 -33.66
N LEU A 880 16.82 -11.40 -33.80
CA LEU A 880 16.14 -12.02 -32.66
C LEU A 880 17.16 -12.68 -31.71
N GLU A 881 18.17 -13.37 -32.23
CA GLU A 881 19.27 -13.91 -31.41
C GLU A 881 20.01 -12.79 -30.67
N ASN A 882 20.25 -11.66 -31.34
CA ASN A 882 20.89 -10.51 -30.72
C ASN A 882 20.03 -9.89 -29.60
N TYR A 883 18.71 -9.82 -29.75
CA TYR A 883 17.83 -9.29 -28.72
C TYR A 883 17.76 -10.19 -27.48
N ASP A 884 17.71 -11.50 -27.67
CA ASP A 884 17.77 -12.48 -26.58
C ASP A 884 19.14 -12.41 -25.87
N ARG A 885 20.24 -12.27 -26.62
CA ARG A 885 21.63 -12.17 -26.11
C ARG A 885 21.83 -10.94 -25.22
N ILE A 886 21.43 -9.76 -25.71
CA ILE A 886 21.48 -8.50 -24.94
C ILE A 886 20.68 -8.65 -23.64
N THR A 887 19.49 -9.25 -23.71
CA THR A 887 18.61 -9.39 -22.55
C THR A 887 19.19 -10.32 -21.48
N PHE A 888 19.86 -11.42 -21.87
CA PHE A 888 20.61 -12.27 -20.94
C PHE A 888 21.74 -11.49 -20.24
N GLN A 889 22.47 -10.67 -20.99
CA GLN A 889 23.54 -9.82 -20.46
C GLN A 889 22.98 -8.77 -19.48
N ARG A 890 21.85 -8.12 -19.80
CA ARG A 890 21.16 -7.18 -18.91
C ARG A 890 20.61 -7.83 -17.65
N PHE A 891 20.04 -9.04 -17.74
CA PHE A 891 19.65 -9.79 -16.54
C PHE A 891 20.86 -10.18 -15.69
N GLY A 892 22.01 -10.48 -16.31
CA GLY A 892 23.28 -10.71 -15.60
C GLY A 892 23.76 -9.45 -14.87
N GLU A 893 23.81 -8.31 -15.57
CA GLU A 893 24.13 -7.00 -15.00
C GLU A 893 23.23 -6.64 -13.81
N LEU A 894 21.92 -6.86 -13.93
CA LEU A 894 21.00 -6.67 -12.81
C LEU A 894 21.28 -7.64 -11.66
N MET A 895 21.50 -8.94 -11.89
CA MET A 895 21.89 -9.88 -10.82
C MET A 895 23.18 -9.48 -10.11
N ASP A 896 24.17 -8.92 -10.83
CA ASP A 896 25.42 -8.44 -10.27
C ASP A 896 25.27 -7.14 -9.44
N GLY A 897 24.08 -6.53 -9.44
CA GLY A 897 23.85 -5.20 -8.85
C GLY A 897 24.42 -4.06 -9.68
N ARG A 898 24.75 -4.28 -10.97
CA ARG A 898 25.17 -3.25 -11.92
C ARG A 898 23.94 -2.45 -12.41
N SER A 899 24.20 -1.27 -12.97
CA SER A 899 23.16 -0.39 -13.51
C SER A 899 22.92 -0.68 -14.99
N VAL A 900 21.67 -0.97 -15.35
CA VAL A 900 21.20 -1.19 -16.73
C VAL A 900 20.26 -0.04 -17.10
N HIS A 901 20.69 0.82 -18.02
CA HIS A 901 19.95 2.03 -18.43
C HIS A 901 19.50 2.91 -17.24
N GLY A 902 20.39 3.06 -16.25
CA GLY A 902 20.11 3.77 -15.00
C GLY A 902 19.04 3.08 -14.13
N CYS A 903 18.76 1.80 -14.33
CA CYS A 903 17.94 0.96 -13.45
C CYS A 903 18.88 0.01 -12.72
N ARG A 904 18.76 -0.10 -11.39
CA ARG A 904 19.67 -0.89 -10.56
C ARG A 904 18.90 -1.61 -9.46
N VAL A 905 19.27 -2.85 -9.15
CA VAL A 905 18.77 -3.54 -7.97
C VAL A 905 19.57 -3.13 -6.73
N VAL A 906 18.88 -2.99 -5.60
CA VAL A 906 19.47 -2.62 -4.30
C VAL A 906 20.25 -3.79 -3.72
N ARG A 907 19.77 -5.03 -3.92
CA ARG A 907 20.45 -6.27 -3.53
C ARG A 907 20.87 -7.04 -4.77
N SER A 908 22.16 -7.36 -4.87
CA SER A 908 22.68 -8.30 -5.87
C SER A 908 22.47 -9.76 -5.44
N GLY A 909 22.58 -10.69 -6.38
CA GLY A 909 22.40 -12.13 -6.17
C GLY A 909 20.94 -12.59 -6.09
N GLU A 910 20.75 -13.83 -5.60
CA GLU A 910 19.41 -14.41 -5.42
C GLU A 910 18.58 -13.60 -4.41
N GLY A 911 17.29 -13.41 -4.71
CA GLY A 911 16.39 -12.67 -3.82
C GLY A 911 16.51 -11.15 -3.90
N ASN A 912 17.11 -10.62 -4.98
CA ASN A 912 16.95 -9.23 -5.39
C ASN A 912 15.47 -8.84 -5.51
N GLU A 913 15.14 -7.57 -5.25
CA GLU A 913 13.77 -7.06 -5.30
C GLU A 913 13.19 -6.86 -6.71
N ALA A 914 13.95 -7.16 -7.76
CA ALA A 914 13.40 -7.33 -9.11
C ALA A 914 12.76 -8.72 -9.31
N GLY A 915 13.07 -9.71 -8.46
CA GLY A 915 12.55 -11.07 -8.63
C GLY A 915 13.20 -11.84 -9.79
N LEU A 916 14.40 -11.44 -10.22
CA LEU A 916 15.26 -12.25 -11.09
C LEU A 916 16.02 -13.29 -10.25
N GLY A 917 16.40 -14.41 -10.84
CA GLY A 917 17.31 -15.37 -10.20
C GLY A 917 18.01 -16.27 -11.22
N ARG A 918 19.19 -16.76 -10.88
CA ARG A 918 19.90 -17.81 -11.61
C ARG A 918 19.43 -19.19 -11.16
N GLN A 919 19.28 -20.11 -12.11
CA GLN A 919 19.05 -21.52 -11.81
C GLN A 919 19.50 -22.41 -12.99
N GLN A 920 19.79 -23.68 -12.70
CA GLN A 920 19.89 -24.71 -13.73
C GLN A 920 18.53 -24.93 -14.41
N MET A 921 18.56 -25.41 -15.65
CA MET A 921 17.35 -25.85 -16.37
C MET A 921 17.64 -27.10 -17.18
N TRP A 922 16.71 -28.04 -17.20
CA TRP A 922 16.69 -29.16 -18.15
C TRP A 922 15.64 -28.86 -19.24
N ALA A 923 16.06 -28.90 -20.50
CA ALA A 923 15.18 -28.86 -21.66
C ALA A 923 15.23 -30.24 -22.35
N VAL A 924 14.09 -30.94 -22.36
CA VAL A 924 13.92 -32.32 -22.83
C VAL A 924 13.06 -32.31 -24.09
N LEU A 925 13.39 -33.12 -25.09
CA LEU A 925 12.76 -33.09 -26.42
C LEU A 925 12.49 -34.51 -26.93
N ASP A 926 11.34 -34.71 -27.59
CA ASP A 926 10.89 -36.02 -28.14
C ASP A 926 11.23 -36.24 -29.62
N ALA A 927 12.04 -35.37 -30.22
CA ALA A 927 12.40 -35.41 -31.63
C ALA A 927 13.92 -35.17 -31.81
N PRO A 928 14.56 -35.70 -32.87
CA PRO A 928 15.98 -35.46 -33.16
C PRO A 928 16.29 -33.97 -33.34
N ILE A 929 17.47 -33.53 -32.89
CA ILE A 929 17.83 -32.11 -32.75
C ILE A 929 17.64 -31.30 -34.05
N GLU A 930 17.87 -31.91 -35.21
CA GLU A 930 17.70 -31.32 -36.56
C GLU A 930 16.25 -30.93 -36.85
N GLN A 931 15.28 -31.60 -36.23
CA GLN A 931 13.84 -31.34 -36.35
C GLN A 931 13.35 -30.33 -35.31
N THR A 932 14.17 -30.07 -34.28
CA THR A 932 13.80 -29.24 -33.12
C THR A 932 14.20 -27.77 -33.25
N ASN A 933 14.58 -27.25 -34.43
CA ASN A 933 14.81 -25.80 -34.65
C ASN A 933 15.72 -25.08 -33.59
N LEU A 934 16.47 -25.81 -32.77
CA LEU A 934 17.43 -25.30 -31.77
C LEU A 934 18.73 -24.86 -32.45
N LEU A 935 19.08 -25.57 -33.52
CA LEU A 935 20.18 -25.23 -34.39
C LEU A 935 19.79 -24.01 -35.23
N THR A 936 20.65 -23.00 -35.19
CA THR A 936 20.61 -21.85 -36.09
C THR A 936 20.96 -22.36 -37.50
N PRO A 937 20.05 -22.33 -38.50
CA PRO A 937 20.22 -23.10 -39.74
C PRO A 937 21.47 -22.76 -40.56
N GLN A 938 22.01 -21.54 -40.41
CA GLN A 938 23.20 -21.05 -41.10
C GLN A 938 24.51 -21.51 -40.43
N THR A 939 24.50 -21.89 -39.15
CA THR A 939 25.70 -22.26 -38.38
C THR A 939 25.71 -23.72 -37.91
N GLY A 940 24.53 -24.37 -37.89
CA GLY A 940 24.38 -25.74 -37.39
C GLY A 940 24.61 -25.89 -35.88
N ARG A 941 24.50 -24.79 -35.11
CA ARG A 941 24.79 -24.76 -33.66
C ARG A 941 23.66 -24.12 -32.86
N ILE A 942 23.62 -24.42 -31.57
CA ILE A 942 22.83 -23.67 -30.59
C ILE A 942 23.63 -22.41 -30.22
N TRP A 943 23.21 -21.24 -30.67
CA TRP A 943 24.01 -20.00 -30.59
C TRP A 943 24.31 -19.51 -29.15
N TYR A 944 23.50 -19.93 -28.19
CA TYR A 944 23.55 -19.52 -26.77
C TYR A 944 24.26 -20.53 -25.85
N ASP A 945 24.89 -21.56 -26.42
CA ASP A 945 25.65 -22.59 -25.70
C ASP A 945 26.62 -22.02 -24.65
N GLU A 946 27.63 -21.28 -25.09
CA GLU A 946 28.61 -20.59 -24.22
C GLU A 946 27.92 -19.60 -23.24
N LEU A 947 26.82 -18.96 -23.67
CA LEU A 947 26.14 -17.91 -22.93
C LEU A 947 25.50 -18.44 -21.64
N VAL A 948 24.96 -19.67 -21.67
CA VAL A 948 24.33 -20.32 -20.51
C VAL A 948 25.31 -21.15 -19.66
N GLY A 949 26.61 -21.09 -19.98
CA GLY A 949 27.70 -21.77 -19.27
C GLY A 949 28.20 -23.07 -19.92
N GLY A 950 27.85 -23.33 -21.18
CA GLY A 950 28.14 -24.58 -21.89
C GLY A 950 27.04 -25.62 -21.66
N LEU A 951 26.27 -25.94 -22.70
CA LEU A 951 25.20 -26.92 -22.64
C LEU A 951 25.77 -28.34 -22.53
N ARG A 952 25.26 -29.10 -21.56
CA ARG A 952 25.56 -30.53 -21.43
C ARG A 952 24.38 -31.34 -21.99
N TYR A 953 24.65 -32.36 -22.80
CA TYR A 953 23.62 -33.34 -23.16
C TYR A 953 23.33 -34.23 -21.94
N LEU A 954 22.07 -34.51 -21.69
CA LEU A 954 21.67 -35.47 -20.66
C LEU A 954 22.02 -36.90 -21.10
N ASP A 955 22.50 -37.71 -20.15
CA ASP A 955 22.81 -39.13 -20.38
C ASP A 955 21.51 -39.95 -20.52
N GLU A 956 21.55 -41.14 -21.12
CA GLU A 956 20.34 -41.93 -21.42
C GLU A 956 19.56 -42.29 -20.14
N GLU A 957 20.25 -42.48 -19.02
CA GLU A 957 19.69 -42.74 -17.70
C GLU A 957 19.13 -41.48 -16.99
N GLU A 958 19.42 -40.27 -17.48
CA GLU A 958 18.82 -39.01 -17.00
C GLU A 958 17.52 -38.65 -17.74
N LEU A 959 17.23 -39.29 -18.89
CA LEU A 959 16.12 -38.92 -19.76
C LEU A 959 14.74 -39.39 -19.23
N PRO A 960 13.73 -38.49 -19.16
CA PRO A 960 12.35 -38.89 -18.92
C PRO A 960 11.76 -39.79 -20.01
N GLU A 961 10.77 -40.61 -19.66
CA GLU A 961 10.14 -41.56 -20.59
C GLU A 961 9.55 -40.89 -21.84
N GLY A 962 9.98 -41.37 -23.01
CA GLY A 962 9.59 -40.83 -24.31
C GLY A 962 10.33 -39.56 -24.73
N ALA A 963 11.44 -39.21 -24.08
CA ALA A 963 12.42 -38.27 -24.61
C ALA A 963 13.31 -38.94 -25.68
N VAL A 964 13.81 -38.14 -26.62
CA VAL A 964 14.83 -38.53 -27.62
C VAL A 964 16.19 -37.93 -27.27
N PHE A 965 16.23 -36.71 -26.70
CA PHE A 965 17.41 -36.17 -26.05
C PHE A 965 17.03 -35.08 -25.03
N GLY A 966 18.02 -34.61 -24.27
CA GLY A 966 17.84 -33.48 -23.37
C GLY A 966 19.12 -32.66 -23.23
N LEU A 967 18.96 -31.42 -22.78
CA LEU A 967 20.03 -30.43 -22.58
C LEU A 967 19.93 -29.84 -21.18
N GLU A 968 21.00 -29.93 -20.42
CA GLU A 968 21.21 -29.17 -19.19
C GLU A 968 21.85 -27.82 -19.50
N PHE A 969 21.19 -26.75 -19.02
CA PHE A 969 21.69 -25.38 -18.98
C PHE A 969 22.30 -25.16 -17.60
N PRO A 970 23.64 -25.02 -17.45
CA PRO A 970 24.26 -24.86 -16.14
C PRO A 970 23.81 -23.59 -15.40
N SER A 971 23.54 -22.49 -16.12
CA SER A 971 23.07 -21.25 -15.55
C SER A 971 22.22 -20.43 -16.52
N THR A 972 20.90 -20.41 -16.29
CA THR A 972 19.97 -19.49 -16.95
C THR A 972 19.08 -18.77 -15.92
N PHE A 973 18.10 -17.97 -16.37
CA PHE A 973 17.27 -17.12 -15.50
C PHE A 973 15.87 -17.68 -15.25
N ARG A 974 15.45 -17.66 -13.98
CA ARG A 974 14.06 -17.79 -13.51
C ARG A 974 13.50 -16.40 -13.15
N ILE A 975 12.24 -16.13 -13.47
CA ILE A 975 11.66 -14.78 -13.34
C ILE A 975 10.32 -14.84 -12.58
N ASN A 976 10.22 -14.12 -11.46
CA ASN A 976 8.92 -13.87 -10.83
C ASN A 976 8.20 -12.72 -11.57
N THR A 977 7.32 -13.07 -12.52
CA THR A 977 6.66 -12.09 -13.41
C THR A 977 5.94 -10.95 -12.70
N GLN A 978 5.32 -11.25 -11.56
CA GLN A 978 4.54 -10.27 -10.79
C GLN A 978 5.47 -9.21 -10.19
N VAL A 979 6.55 -9.66 -9.55
CA VAL A 979 7.58 -8.79 -8.95
C VAL A 979 8.33 -8.02 -10.02
N TYR A 980 8.77 -8.68 -11.11
CA TYR A 980 9.57 -8.01 -12.14
C TYR A 980 8.79 -6.89 -12.85
N LEU A 981 7.51 -7.10 -13.14
CA LEU A 981 6.65 -6.05 -13.71
C LEU A 981 6.41 -4.88 -12.75
N GLN A 982 6.20 -5.15 -11.46
CA GLN A 982 6.05 -4.11 -10.44
C GLN A 982 7.36 -3.33 -10.21
N TRP A 983 8.50 -4.02 -10.26
CA TRP A 983 9.82 -3.40 -10.22
C TRP A 983 10.04 -2.50 -11.43
N LEU A 984 9.79 -2.97 -12.67
CA LEU A 984 9.88 -2.16 -13.88
C LEU A 984 8.98 -0.92 -13.83
N GLN A 985 7.74 -1.04 -13.33
CA GLN A 985 6.85 0.11 -13.12
C GLN A 985 7.43 1.09 -12.08
N SER A 986 8.04 0.58 -11.02
CA SER A 986 8.66 1.41 -9.97
C SER A 986 9.90 2.15 -10.50
N GLN A 987 10.72 1.50 -11.34
CA GLN A 987 11.82 2.14 -12.07
C GLN A 987 11.32 3.20 -13.08
N ALA A 988 10.13 3.01 -13.67
CA ALA A 988 9.55 3.98 -14.60
C ALA A 988 9.08 5.24 -13.84
N LEU A 989 8.37 5.03 -12.72
CA LEU A 989 7.91 6.12 -11.84
C LEU A 989 9.07 6.90 -11.22
N SER A 990 10.18 6.24 -10.83
CA SER A 990 11.37 6.92 -10.31
C SER A 990 12.15 7.71 -11.38
N LYS A 991 12.01 7.34 -12.66
CA LYS A 991 12.49 8.13 -13.81
C LYS A 991 11.49 9.20 -14.30
N GLY A 992 10.46 9.50 -13.51
CA GLY A 992 9.46 10.54 -13.84
C GLY A 992 8.49 10.18 -14.98
N ILE A 993 8.51 8.94 -15.46
CA ILE A 993 7.65 8.49 -16.56
C ILE A 993 6.19 8.49 -16.10
N LYS A 994 5.34 9.22 -16.81
CA LYS A 994 3.90 9.37 -16.50
C LYS A 994 3.16 8.09 -16.88
N LEU A 995 2.23 7.63 -16.04
CA LEU A 995 1.40 6.45 -16.31
C LEU A 995 -0.07 6.88 -16.44
N GLU A 996 -0.66 6.70 -17.62
CA GLU A 996 -2.05 7.08 -17.92
C GLU A 996 -2.91 5.81 -18.08
N ARG A 997 -3.88 5.59 -17.18
CA ARG A 997 -4.85 4.50 -17.30
C ARG A 997 -5.99 4.90 -18.24
N ARG A 998 -5.93 4.45 -19.49
CA ARG A 998 -6.87 4.80 -20.56
C ARG A 998 -6.95 3.70 -21.62
N SER A 999 -8.12 3.59 -22.26
CA SER A 999 -8.29 2.85 -23.51
C SER A 999 -8.49 3.83 -24.65
N VAL A 1000 -7.92 3.53 -25.82
CA VAL A 1000 -8.04 4.32 -27.05
C VAL A 1000 -8.32 3.38 -28.22
N SER A 1001 -9.10 3.82 -29.21
CA SER A 1001 -9.37 3.03 -30.42
C SER A 1001 -8.31 3.23 -31.51
N SER A 1002 -7.50 4.28 -31.43
CA SER A 1002 -6.53 4.65 -32.47
C SER A 1002 -5.30 5.38 -31.92
N ILE A 1003 -4.20 5.40 -32.68
CA ILE A 1003 -3.06 6.27 -32.42
C ILE A 1003 -3.44 7.74 -32.66
N SER A 1004 -4.33 8.02 -33.62
CA SER A 1004 -4.91 9.36 -33.82
C SER A 1004 -5.63 9.91 -32.58
N GLU A 1005 -6.34 9.08 -31.80
CA GLU A 1005 -6.94 9.49 -30.53
C GLU A 1005 -5.89 9.79 -29.44
N LEU A 1006 -4.84 8.95 -29.35
CA LEU A 1006 -3.70 9.20 -28.45
C LEU A 1006 -3.03 10.55 -28.77
N LEU A 1007 -2.78 10.85 -30.05
CA LEU A 1007 -2.22 12.13 -30.49
C LEU A 1007 -3.18 13.30 -30.27
N SER A 1008 -4.49 13.08 -30.39
CA SER A 1008 -5.50 14.12 -30.10
C SER A 1008 -5.58 14.47 -28.60
N SER A 1009 -5.29 13.51 -27.72
CA SER A 1009 -5.20 13.74 -26.27
C SER A 1009 -3.83 14.28 -25.82
N HIS A 1010 -2.77 13.99 -26.58
CA HIS A 1010 -1.41 14.46 -26.30
C HIS A 1010 -0.82 15.21 -27.52
N PRO A 1011 -1.32 16.42 -27.84
CA PRO A 1011 -0.97 17.16 -29.06
C PRO A 1011 0.49 17.64 -29.12
N THR A 1012 1.20 17.64 -27.99
CA THR A 1012 2.65 17.94 -27.89
C THR A 1012 3.54 16.73 -28.20
N THR A 1013 2.97 15.55 -28.48
CA THR A 1013 3.73 14.34 -28.79
C THR A 1013 4.62 14.54 -30.01
N SER A 1014 5.90 14.25 -29.85
CA SER A 1014 6.91 14.24 -30.93
C SER A 1014 7.21 12.85 -31.49
N LEU A 1015 6.90 11.78 -30.74
CA LEU A 1015 7.07 10.39 -31.19
C LEU A 1015 6.11 9.45 -30.46
N VAL A 1016 5.62 8.40 -31.15
CA VAL A 1016 4.82 7.33 -30.54
C VAL A 1016 5.55 5.98 -30.59
N LEU A 1017 5.53 5.25 -29.49
CA LEU A 1017 5.89 3.83 -29.43
C LEU A 1017 4.63 2.99 -29.23
N ASN A 1018 4.25 2.17 -30.21
CA ASN A 1018 3.15 1.21 -30.09
C ASN A 1018 3.70 -0.14 -29.60
N ALA A 1019 3.46 -0.44 -28.32
CA ALA A 1019 3.82 -1.68 -27.65
C ALA A 1019 2.57 -2.49 -27.20
N THR A 1020 1.45 -2.35 -27.92
CA THR A 1020 0.11 -2.82 -27.48
C THR A 1020 -0.13 -4.33 -27.51
N GLY A 1021 0.81 -5.14 -28.00
CA GLY A 1021 0.63 -6.59 -28.13
C GLY A 1021 -0.56 -6.92 -29.05
N LEU A 1022 -1.56 -7.64 -28.52
CA LEU A 1022 -2.80 -7.94 -29.25
C LEU A 1022 -3.65 -6.69 -29.57
N GLY A 1023 -3.43 -5.56 -28.89
CA GLY A 1023 -4.08 -4.30 -29.22
C GLY A 1023 -3.79 -3.80 -30.63
N ALA A 1024 -2.66 -4.16 -31.23
CA ALA A 1024 -2.30 -3.76 -32.60
C ALA A 1024 -3.25 -4.35 -33.68
N LEU A 1025 -3.98 -5.41 -33.35
CA LEU A 1025 -5.08 -5.93 -34.17
C LEU A 1025 -6.37 -5.07 -34.05
N LYS A 1026 -6.60 -4.53 -32.86
CA LYS A 1026 -7.83 -3.82 -32.45
C LYS A 1026 -7.80 -2.32 -32.77
N LEU A 1027 -6.61 -1.69 -32.83
CA LEU A 1027 -6.44 -0.27 -33.17
C LEU A 1027 -6.85 0.05 -34.61
N ASP A 1028 -7.78 0.99 -34.78
CA ASP A 1028 -8.47 1.32 -36.04
C ASP A 1028 -7.56 1.80 -37.18
N ASP A 1029 -6.45 2.45 -36.84
CA ASP A 1029 -5.46 3.05 -37.75
C ASP A 1029 -4.18 2.20 -37.91
N VAL A 1030 -4.08 1.07 -37.19
CA VAL A 1030 -2.97 0.11 -37.29
C VAL A 1030 -3.43 -1.23 -37.90
N ARG A 1031 -4.47 -1.84 -37.33
CA ARG A 1031 -5.12 -3.10 -37.77
C ARG A 1031 -4.18 -4.17 -38.33
N ASP A 1032 -3.14 -4.57 -37.58
CA ASP A 1032 -2.18 -5.57 -38.05
C ASP A 1032 -2.77 -6.99 -38.02
N THR A 1033 -3.39 -7.41 -39.12
CA THR A 1033 -4.05 -8.71 -39.28
C THR A 1033 -3.09 -9.92 -39.29
N ASN A 1034 -1.80 -9.71 -39.09
CA ASN A 1034 -0.85 -10.80 -38.80
C ASN A 1034 -0.86 -11.21 -37.33
N MET A 1035 -1.41 -10.36 -36.45
CA MET A 1035 -1.60 -10.66 -35.03
C MET A 1035 -2.70 -11.71 -34.81
N TYR A 1036 -2.46 -12.63 -33.88
CA TYR A 1036 -3.44 -13.59 -33.39
C TYR A 1036 -3.12 -13.97 -31.95
N PRO A 1037 -4.11 -14.33 -31.11
CA PRO A 1037 -3.85 -14.80 -29.76
C PRO A 1037 -3.27 -16.21 -29.78
N THR A 1038 -2.41 -16.51 -28.83
CA THR A 1038 -2.10 -17.90 -28.45
C THR A 1038 -2.49 -18.08 -26.99
N ARG A 1039 -3.69 -18.61 -26.74
CA ARG A 1039 -4.19 -18.90 -25.39
C ARG A 1039 -3.23 -19.86 -24.68
N GLY A 1040 -2.96 -19.57 -23.41
CA GLY A 1040 -2.19 -20.40 -22.50
C GLY A 1040 -2.86 -20.43 -21.14
N GLN A 1041 -3.15 -21.63 -20.67
CA GLN A 1041 -3.60 -21.94 -19.33
C GLN A 1041 -2.42 -22.39 -18.48
N THR A 1042 -2.27 -21.83 -17.28
CA THR A 1042 -1.19 -22.15 -16.33
C THR A 1042 -1.72 -22.27 -14.91
N VAL A 1043 -1.07 -23.11 -14.11
CA VAL A 1043 -1.40 -23.33 -12.69
C VAL A 1043 -0.20 -22.91 -11.86
N LEU A 1044 -0.40 -21.98 -10.93
CA LEU A 1044 0.61 -21.63 -9.94
C LEU A 1044 0.38 -22.50 -8.70
N VAL A 1045 1.38 -23.27 -8.28
CA VAL A 1045 1.34 -24.10 -7.06
C VAL A 1045 2.32 -23.57 -6.01
N ALA A 1046 2.12 -23.96 -4.76
CA ALA A 1046 3.06 -23.70 -3.68
C ALA A 1046 4.41 -24.39 -3.94
N GLU A 1047 5.47 -23.87 -3.32
CA GLU A 1047 6.79 -24.49 -3.40
C GLU A 1047 6.78 -25.87 -2.71
N PRO A 1048 7.36 -26.92 -3.33
CA PRO A 1048 7.45 -28.23 -2.71
C PRO A 1048 8.32 -28.21 -1.44
N LYS A 1049 8.05 -29.14 -0.51
CA LYS A 1049 8.77 -29.26 0.78
C LYS A 1049 10.28 -29.42 0.61
N THR A 1050 10.71 -30.02 -0.50
CA THR A 1050 12.11 -30.08 -0.93
C THR A 1050 12.30 -29.03 -2.02
N PRO A 1051 13.14 -27.98 -1.81
CA PRO A 1051 13.35 -26.95 -2.82
C PRO A 1051 13.82 -27.52 -4.16
N MET A 1052 13.17 -27.11 -5.25
CA MET A 1052 13.54 -27.52 -6.60
C MET A 1052 14.94 -27.02 -6.95
N LYS A 1053 15.78 -27.91 -7.49
CA LYS A 1053 17.18 -27.58 -7.84
C LYS A 1053 17.31 -26.94 -9.22
N ARG A 1054 16.37 -27.24 -10.12
CA ARG A 1054 16.39 -26.82 -11.53
C ARG A 1054 14.97 -26.49 -12.03
N MET A 1055 14.92 -25.77 -13.15
CA MET A 1055 13.73 -25.63 -13.98
C MET A 1055 13.60 -26.84 -14.91
N TYR A 1056 12.39 -27.19 -15.30
CA TYR A 1056 12.16 -28.25 -16.29
C TYR A 1056 11.28 -27.76 -17.44
N GLU A 1057 11.64 -28.13 -18.66
CA GLU A 1057 10.90 -27.93 -19.90
C GLU A 1057 10.95 -29.25 -20.67
N PHE A 1058 9.81 -29.84 -21.02
CA PHE A 1058 9.71 -31.02 -21.89
C PHE A 1058 8.80 -30.67 -23.06
N ASP A 1059 9.40 -30.51 -24.23
CA ASP A 1059 8.69 -30.15 -25.44
C ASP A 1059 8.41 -31.39 -26.30
N ARG A 1060 7.12 -31.62 -26.61
CA ARG A 1060 6.67 -32.75 -27.41
C ARG A 1060 6.18 -32.29 -28.78
N THR A 1061 6.89 -32.69 -29.82
CA THR A 1061 6.81 -32.23 -31.21
C THR A 1061 6.99 -30.73 -31.43
N TYR A 1062 7.86 -30.16 -30.60
CA TYR A 1062 8.55 -28.88 -30.66
C TYR A 1062 7.80 -27.57 -31.01
N TYR A 1063 7.77 -26.67 -30.03
CA TYR A 1063 7.10 -25.38 -29.97
C TYR A 1063 7.44 -24.38 -31.10
N ARG A 1064 8.61 -24.52 -31.75
CA ARG A 1064 9.05 -23.64 -32.85
C ARG A 1064 8.85 -24.24 -34.25
N SER A 1065 8.14 -25.36 -34.37
CA SER A 1065 7.59 -25.79 -35.67
C SER A 1065 6.53 -24.77 -36.16
N PRO A 1066 6.57 -24.32 -37.42
CA PRO A 1066 5.48 -23.51 -38.00
C PRO A 1066 4.20 -24.32 -38.25
N LYS A 1067 4.20 -25.63 -37.94
CA LYS A 1067 3.04 -26.53 -38.00
C LYS A 1067 2.96 -27.36 -36.71
N ARG A 1068 2.15 -26.93 -35.74
CA ARG A 1068 1.38 -27.81 -34.83
C ARG A 1068 0.38 -27.05 -33.95
N ILE A 1069 -0.59 -27.81 -33.45
CA ILE A 1069 -1.55 -27.44 -32.42
C ILE A 1069 -1.58 -28.67 -31.51
N ASP A 1070 -0.69 -28.70 -30.52
CA ASP A 1070 -0.46 -29.89 -29.68
C ASP A 1070 -0.44 -29.47 -28.19
N PRO A 1071 -1.24 -30.09 -27.32
CA PRO A 1071 -1.31 -29.72 -25.90
C PRO A 1071 -0.18 -30.31 -25.04
N THR A 1072 0.76 -31.08 -25.59
CA THR A 1072 1.65 -31.95 -24.79
C THR A 1072 3.00 -31.35 -24.33
N THR A 1073 3.46 -30.21 -24.88
CA THR A 1073 4.57 -29.41 -24.30
C THR A 1073 4.30 -29.12 -22.81
N THR A 1074 5.30 -29.23 -21.94
CA THR A 1074 5.18 -29.09 -20.47
C THR A 1074 6.32 -28.24 -19.92
N TYR A 1075 6.06 -27.36 -18.94
CA TYR A 1075 7.09 -26.62 -18.21
C TYR A 1075 6.78 -26.43 -16.73
N VAL A 1076 7.85 -26.39 -15.93
CA VAL A 1076 7.85 -26.30 -14.46
C VAL A 1076 8.92 -25.29 -14.03
N PHE A 1077 8.50 -24.06 -13.72
CA PHE A 1077 9.41 -22.96 -13.39
C PHE A 1077 9.18 -22.46 -11.95
N PRO A 1078 10.03 -22.81 -10.96
CA PRO A 1078 10.03 -22.15 -9.65
C PRO A 1078 10.36 -20.66 -9.78
N ARG A 1079 9.54 -19.81 -9.13
CA ARG A 1079 9.74 -18.36 -9.08
C ARG A 1079 10.53 -17.96 -7.84
N THR A 1080 11.27 -16.87 -7.95
CA THR A 1080 12.03 -16.30 -6.83
C THR A 1080 11.10 -15.69 -5.76
N LEU A 1081 11.68 -15.41 -4.58
CA LEU A 1081 11.02 -14.71 -3.45
C LEU A 1081 9.78 -15.44 -2.88
N GLY A 1082 9.79 -16.78 -2.83
CA GLY A 1082 8.62 -17.55 -2.36
C GLY A 1082 7.45 -17.53 -3.35
N GLY A 1083 7.74 -17.24 -4.63
CA GLY A 1083 6.73 -16.92 -5.66
C GLY A 1083 5.91 -18.10 -6.16
N GLY A 1084 6.13 -19.31 -5.62
CA GLY A 1084 5.50 -20.55 -6.07
C GLY A 1084 6.15 -21.13 -7.34
N VAL A 1085 5.67 -22.29 -7.77
CA VAL A 1085 6.10 -22.93 -9.02
C VAL A 1085 5.01 -22.71 -10.06
N ILE A 1086 5.35 -22.08 -11.19
CA ILE A 1086 4.39 -21.93 -12.29
C ILE A 1086 4.50 -23.15 -13.21
N LEU A 1087 3.39 -23.89 -13.27
CA LEU A 1087 3.19 -25.07 -14.09
C LEU A 1087 2.40 -24.68 -15.33
N GLY A 1088 2.81 -25.16 -16.49
CA GLY A 1088 2.11 -24.87 -17.73
C GLY A 1088 2.47 -25.84 -18.84
N GLY A 1089 1.75 -25.73 -19.95
CA GLY A 1089 1.89 -26.70 -21.03
C GLY A 1089 0.72 -26.66 -22.00
N SER A 1090 0.42 -25.47 -22.52
CA SER A 1090 -0.75 -25.25 -23.36
C SER A 1090 -0.54 -24.10 -24.35
N ARG A 1091 -0.94 -24.35 -25.60
CA ARG A 1091 -0.83 -23.46 -26.75
C ARG A 1091 -2.02 -23.68 -27.68
N GLN A 1092 -3.00 -22.78 -27.62
CA GLN A 1092 -4.18 -22.78 -28.49
C GLN A 1092 -4.14 -21.50 -29.35
N ASP A 1093 -3.61 -21.64 -30.57
CA ASP A 1093 -3.43 -20.54 -31.53
C ASP A 1093 -4.79 -20.15 -32.16
N ASN A 1094 -5.09 -18.85 -32.17
CA ASN A 1094 -6.36 -18.22 -32.58
C ASN A 1094 -7.53 -18.34 -31.58
N ASP A 1095 -7.32 -18.96 -30.41
CA ASP A 1095 -8.33 -18.98 -29.34
C ASP A 1095 -8.28 -17.69 -28.51
N TRP A 1096 -9.46 -17.13 -28.21
CA TRP A 1096 -9.69 -15.94 -27.37
C TRP A 1096 -10.38 -16.29 -26.04
N SER A 1097 -10.66 -17.56 -25.77
CA SER A 1097 -11.50 -18.01 -24.66
C SER A 1097 -10.93 -17.70 -23.28
N ALA A 1098 -11.78 -17.15 -22.41
CA ALA A 1098 -11.52 -16.96 -20.98
C ALA A 1098 -12.05 -18.11 -20.10
N GLU A 1099 -12.73 -19.10 -20.69
CA GLU A 1099 -13.25 -20.26 -19.96
C GLU A 1099 -12.10 -21.14 -19.43
N TRP A 1100 -12.29 -21.76 -18.27
CA TRP A 1100 -11.31 -22.68 -17.68
C TRP A 1100 -11.51 -24.11 -18.15
N ASP A 1101 -10.42 -24.77 -18.52
CA ASP A 1101 -10.41 -26.16 -18.97
C ASP A 1101 -9.88 -27.07 -17.84
N SER A 1102 -10.80 -27.74 -17.14
CA SER A 1102 -10.48 -28.60 -16.00
C SER A 1102 -9.77 -29.91 -16.40
N GLU A 1103 -9.94 -30.38 -17.63
CA GLU A 1103 -9.23 -31.56 -18.11
C GLU A 1103 -7.76 -31.20 -18.39
N LEU A 1104 -7.54 -30.08 -19.10
CA LEU A 1104 -6.21 -29.52 -19.33
C LEU A 1104 -5.49 -29.16 -18.03
N GLU A 1105 -6.19 -28.76 -16.98
CA GLU A 1105 -5.62 -28.62 -15.63
C GLU A 1105 -5.05 -29.95 -15.13
N ALA A 1106 -5.85 -31.01 -15.11
CA ALA A 1106 -5.41 -32.34 -14.66
C ALA A 1106 -4.23 -32.86 -15.52
N GLN A 1107 -4.28 -32.66 -16.84
CA GLN A 1107 -3.20 -33.01 -17.75
C GLN A 1107 -1.91 -32.20 -17.48
N ILE A 1108 -2.00 -30.90 -17.16
CA ILE A 1108 -0.82 -30.07 -16.80
C ILE A 1108 -0.22 -30.55 -15.47
N LEU A 1109 -1.04 -30.78 -14.44
CA LEU A 1109 -0.56 -31.23 -13.13
C LEU A 1109 0.10 -32.61 -13.22
N SER A 1110 -0.51 -33.55 -13.95
CA SER A 1110 0.02 -34.90 -14.16
C SER A 1110 1.38 -34.87 -14.87
N ARG A 1111 1.50 -34.12 -15.97
CA ARG A 1111 2.77 -34.01 -16.72
C ARG A 1111 3.85 -33.28 -15.93
N ALA A 1112 3.49 -32.23 -15.19
CA ALA A 1112 4.43 -31.51 -14.34
C ALA A 1112 5.03 -32.41 -13.24
N CYS A 1113 4.21 -33.18 -12.52
CA CYS A 1113 4.67 -34.13 -11.49
C CYS A 1113 5.52 -35.27 -12.08
N ALA A 1114 5.20 -35.75 -13.29
CA ALA A 1114 6.00 -36.78 -13.96
C ALA A 1114 7.38 -36.26 -14.42
N LEU A 1115 7.44 -35.00 -14.87
CA LEU A 1115 8.68 -34.36 -15.33
C LEU A 1115 9.58 -33.86 -14.17
N ALA A 1116 8.98 -33.42 -13.07
CA ALA A 1116 9.67 -32.85 -11.92
C ALA A 1116 9.25 -33.57 -10.62
N PRO A 1117 9.84 -34.73 -10.29
CA PRO A 1117 9.44 -35.54 -9.14
C PRO A 1117 9.53 -34.82 -7.78
N GLU A 1118 10.29 -33.73 -7.66
CA GLU A 1118 10.31 -32.88 -6.46
C GLU A 1118 8.93 -32.30 -6.11
N LEU A 1119 8.02 -32.18 -7.08
CA LEU A 1119 6.63 -31.74 -6.87
C LEU A 1119 5.76 -32.74 -6.10
N GLY A 1120 6.16 -34.02 -6.01
CA GLY A 1120 5.30 -35.08 -5.49
C GLY A 1120 4.19 -35.47 -6.46
N ARG A 1121 3.04 -35.94 -5.94
CA ARG A 1121 1.91 -36.39 -6.79
C ARG A 1121 0.93 -35.24 -7.07
N PRO A 1122 0.19 -35.24 -8.19
CA PRO A 1122 -0.75 -34.18 -8.53
C PRO A 1122 -1.79 -33.85 -7.45
N ALA A 1123 -2.25 -34.87 -6.70
CA ALA A 1123 -3.21 -34.73 -5.61
C ALA A 1123 -2.62 -34.11 -4.32
N ASP A 1124 -1.29 -34.06 -4.19
CA ASP A 1124 -0.61 -33.43 -3.04
C ASP A 1124 -0.28 -31.94 -3.29
N LEU A 1125 -0.53 -31.42 -4.51
CA LEU A 1125 -0.18 -30.05 -4.92
C LEU A 1125 -1.17 -29.01 -4.39
N GLN A 1126 -0.67 -28.07 -3.60
CA GLN A 1126 -1.44 -26.89 -3.19
C GLN A 1126 -1.46 -25.85 -4.32
N ILE A 1127 -2.59 -25.74 -5.03
CA ILE A 1127 -2.80 -24.71 -6.05
C ILE A 1127 -2.98 -23.34 -5.38
N ILE A 1128 -2.19 -22.35 -5.80
CA ILE A 1128 -2.26 -20.94 -5.40
C ILE A 1128 -3.12 -20.14 -6.38
N ALA A 1129 -2.96 -20.36 -7.69
CA ALA A 1129 -3.73 -19.63 -8.70
C ALA A 1129 -3.93 -20.43 -9.99
N ARG A 1130 -5.06 -20.17 -10.65
CA ARG A 1130 -5.42 -20.63 -12.00
C ARG A 1130 -5.38 -19.43 -12.93
N ASN A 1131 -4.59 -19.48 -14.01
CA ASN A 1131 -4.38 -18.33 -14.89
C ASN A 1131 -4.67 -18.70 -16.36
N ILE A 1132 -5.27 -17.76 -17.10
CA ILE A 1132 -5.39 -17.81 -18.57
C ILE A 1132 -4.85 -16.50 -19.12
N GLY A 1133 -3.93 -16.59 -20.09
CA GLY A 1133 -3.37 -15.43 -20.78
C GLY A 1133 -3.28 -15.65 -22.28
N LEU A 1134 -3.60 -14.61 -23.05
CA LEU A 1134 -3.46 -14.63 -24.52
C LEU A 1134 -2.09 -14.07 -24.89
N ARG A 1135 -1.20 -14.91 -25.43
CA ARG A 1135 0.12 -14.45 -25.90
C ARG A 1135 -0.03 -13.66 -27.21
N PRO A 1136 0.67 -12.53 -27.41
CA PRO A 1136 0.56 -11.70 -28.60
C PRO A 1136 1.39 -12.29 -29.75
N SER A 1137 0.91 -13.37 -30.35
CA SER A 1137 1.57 -14.04 -31.48
C SER A 1137 1.36 -13.28 -32.79
N ARG A 1138 2.34 -13.35 -33.69
CA ARG A 1138 2.31 -12.64 -34.97
C ARG A 1138 2.94 -13.47 -36.10
N LYS A 1139 2.24 -13.56 -37.24
CA LYS A 1139 2.77 -14.21 -38.45
C LYS A 1139 3.97 -13.41 -38.98
N GLY A 1140 5.07 -14.11 -39.25
CA GLY A 1140 6.35 -13.49 -39.62
C GLY A 1140 7.14 -12.88 -38.44
N GLY A 1141 6.77 -13.18 -37.19
CA GLY A 1141 7.48 -12.71 -36.00
C GLY A 1141 7.10 -11.29 -35.57
N PRO A 1142 7.76 -10.76 -34.51
CA PRO A 1142 7.45 -9.45 -33.94
C PRO A 1142 7.74 -8.32 -34.92
N ARG A 1143 6.87 -7.30 -34.93
CA ARG A 1143 7.08 -6.05 -35.66
C ARG A 1143 7.90 -5.11 -34.79
N ILE A 1144 9.16 -4.87 -35.18
CA ILE A 1144 10.11 -3.98 -34.51
C ILE A 1144 10.72 -3.02 -35.56
N GLU A 1145 9.94 -2.02 -35.97
CA GLU A 1145 10.29 -1.07 -37.05
C GLU A 1145 9.62 0.31 -36.87
N ILE A 1146 10.14 1.32 -37.56
CA ILE A 1146 9.48 2.63 -37.76
C ILE A 1146 8.42 2.45 -38.86
N GLU A 1147 7.24 3.04 -38.70
CA GLU A 1147 6.23 3.10 -39.76
C GLU A 1147 6.73 3.95 -40.95
N LYS A 1148 6.51 3.44 -42.16
CA LYS A 1148 6.96 4.05 -43.43
C LYS A 1148 5.84 4.84 -44.10
N GLU A 1149 4.59 4.46 -43.84
CA GLU A 1149 3.41 5.16 -44.32
C GLU A 1149 3.13 6.40 -43.47
N LYS A 1150 3.05 7.59 -44.10
CA LYS A 1150 2.77 8.88 -43.42
C LYS A 1150 1.29 9.02 -43.00
N LYS A 1151 0.82 8.10 -42.17
CA LYS A 1151 -0.53 8.07 -41.56
C LYS A 1151 -0.72 9.16 -40.50
N TRP A 1152 0.34 9.48 -39.77
CA TRP A 1152 0.34 10.44 -38.67
C TRP A 1152 1.37 11.55 -38.89
N ASN A 1153 1.15 12.66 -38.22
CA ASN A 1153 2.01 13.86 -38.22
C ASN A 1153 3.25 13.74 -37.32
N VAL A 1154 3.53 12.55 -36.78
CA VAL A 1154 4.70 12.23 -35.96
C VAL A 1154 5.28 10.87 -36.35
N PRO A 1155 6.58 10.60 -36.12
CA PRO A 1155 7.13 9.25 -36.23
C PRO A 1155 6.45 8.27 -35.26
N VAL A 1156 6.16 7.06 -35.76
CA VAL A 1156 5.61 5.95 -34.97
C VAL A 1156 6.55 4.76 -35.07
N VAL A 1157 6.98 4.23 -33.93
CA VAL A 1157 7.73 2.97 -33.81
C VAL A 1157 6.78 1.89 -33.33
N HIS A 1158 6.80 0.73 -33.98
CA HIS A 1158 6.05 -0.45 -33.57
C HIS A 1158 7.00 -1.45 -32.89
N ALA A 1159 6.58 -2.00 -31.75
CA ALA A 1159 7.33 -2.98 -30.97
C ALA A 1159 6.37 -4.00 -30.31
N TYR A 1160 5.80 -4.89 -31.11
CA TYR A 1160 4.81 -5.88 -30.65
C TYR A 1160 4.88 -7.21 -31.44
N GLY A 1161 4.20 -8.26 -30.97
CA GLY A 1161 4.07 -9.53 -31.69
C GLY A 1161 5.02 -10.64 -31.22
N HIS A 1162 5.68 -10.47 -30.07
CA HIS A 1162 6.69 -11.39 -29.52
C HIS A 1162 6.20 -12.79 -29.11
N SER A 1163 4.91 -13.10 -29.20
CA SER A 1163 4.33 -14.37 -28.73
C SER A 1163 4.73 -14.66 -27.27
N GLY A 1164 5.38 -15.80 -26.99
CA GLY A 1164 5.94 -16.12 -25.67
C GLY A 1164 7.23 -15.38 -25.30
N ALA A 1165 7.96 -14.84 -26.29
CA ALA A 1165 9.33 -14.31 -26.13
C ALA A 1165 9.43 -12.93 -25.46
N GLY A 1166 8.34 -12.42 -24.87
CA GLY A 1166 8.29 -11.04 -24.36
C GLY A 1166 9.28 -10.71 -23.24
N TYR A 1167 9.65 -11.69 -22.40
CA TYR A 1167 10.61 -11.49 -21.30
C TYR A 1167 12.06 -11.69 -21.76
N GLN A 1168 12.35 -12.80 -22.45
CA GLN A 1168 13.68 -13.15 -22.96
C GLN A 1168 14.27 -12.16 -23.96
N ALA A 1169 13.43 -11.44 -24.71
CA ALA A 1169 13.85 -10.44 -25.71
C ALA A 1169 13.69 -8.99 -25.22
N SER A 1170 13.35 -8.77 -23.94
CA SER A 1170 12.83 -7.50 -23.44
C SER A 1170 13.80 -6.32 -23.57
N TRP A 1171 15.00 -6.42 -22.99
CA TRP A 1171 16.01 -5.36 -23.05
C TRP A 1171 16.60 -5.19 -24.46
N GLY A 1172 16.81 -6.28 -25.19
CA GLY A 1172 17.29 -6.23 -26.56
C GLY A 1172 16.29 -5.57 -27.53
N THR A 1173 14.98 -5.83 -27.35
CA THR A 1173 13.92 -5.11 -28.06
C THR A 1173 13.95 -3.62 -27.70
N ALA A 1174 14.14 -3.28 -26.43
CA ALA A 1174 14.18 -1.89 -25.96
C ALA A 1174 15.39 -1.10 -26.51
N GLU A 1175 16.57 -1.71 -26.55
CA GLU A 1175 17.77 -1.11 -27.18
C GLU A 1175 17.57 -0.95 -28.70
N ARG A 1176 16.91 -1.90 -29.38
CA ARG A 1176 16.51 -1.71 -30.78
C ARG A 1176 15.49 -0.60 -30.96
N VAL A 1177 14.51 -0.46 -30.07
CA VAL A 1177 13.54 0.64 -30.11
C VAL A 1177 14.26 1.99 -30.01
N LEU A 1178 15.28 2.10 -29.15
CA LEU A 1178 16.13 3.29 -29.07
C LEU A 1178 16.85 3.58 -30.40
N GLU A 1179 17.48 2.59 -31.04
CA GLU A 1179 18.10 2.80 -32.36
C GLU A 1179 17.11 3.38 -33.38
N LEU A 1180 15.86 2.89 -33.36
CA LEU A 1180 14.81 3.29 -34.29
C LEU A 1180 14.30 4.71 -33.98
N VAL A 1181 14.18 5.07 -32.70
CA VAL A 1181 13.88 6.44 -32.25
C VAL A 1181 14.97 7.40 -32.70
N GLN A 1182 16.25 7.09 -32.47
CA GLN A 1182 17.38 7.91 -32.90
C GLN A 1182 17.41 8.10 -34.43
N LYS A 1183 17.11 7.04 -35.20
CA LYS A 1183 17.00 7.11 -36.68
C LYS A 1183 15.80 7.94 -37.15
N ALA A 1184 14.69 7.96 -36.41
CA ALA A 1184 13.52 8.77 -36.72
C ALA A 1184 13.69 10.27 -36.41
N LEU A 1185 14.54 10.60 -35.43
CA LEU A 1185 14.83 11.98 -35.00
C LEU A 1185 16.05 12.60 -35.72
N SER A 1186 16.88 11.78 -36.36
CA SER A 1186 18.02 12.22 -37.15
C SER A 1186 17.56 13.07 -38.35
N PRO A 1187 18.11 14.28 -38.57
CA PRO A 1187 17.80 15.07 -39.76
C PRO A 1187 18.12 14.26 -41.02
N SER A 1188 17.16 14.10 -41.92
CA SER A 1188 17.36 13.29 -43.12
C SER A 1188 18.46 13.89 -44.00
N ALA A 1189 19.60 13.20 -44.05
CA ALA A 1189 20.64 13.50 -45.04
C ALA A 1189 20.04 13.37 -46.44
N ARG A 1190 20.29 14.36 -47.31
CA ARG A 1190 19.78 14.37 -48.67
C ARG A 1190 20.45 13.26 -49.49
N LEU A 1191 19.64 12.32 -49.96
CA LEU A 1191 19.86 11.46 -51.13
C LEU A 1191 18.52 11.34 -51.88
#